data_AF-A0A1W6MJB6-F1
#
_entry.id   AF-A0A1W6MJB6-F1
#
_cell.length_a   1.000
_cell.length_b   1.000
_cell.length_c   1.000
_cell.angle_alpha   90.00
_cell.angle_beta   90.00
_cell.angle_gamma   90.00
#
_symmetry.space_group_name_H-M   'P 1'
#
loop_
_entity.id
_entity.type
_entity.pdbx_description
1 polymer ?
#
loop_
_entity_poly.entity_id
_entity_poly.type
_entity_poly.pdbx_seq_one_letter_code
_entity_poly.pdbx_strand_id
1 'polypeptide(L)'
;MKNFIWVFFLVLAFAKAETLTAQNYKQHTVTSGETLGTIAKKYSISEKELLALNPDAKSGVRAGASLLIPADAKVLTQKRVKEYKKYKVRRKETLYSISKEYGITVLDIKEANKRLYAETLKKGDRIQIPVFHDEPENEPILGLPNDLNQTEEQLAAIGKYRVKASEGYYRVAKKNGITVEQLKEMNPDVEQLKPDMLINVPKKELDLEISGSKTEQAIDLLADNIDILDEVRPELVEFEVPHKMGMYSLKRMSGISEDSLISLNPELKDGLKAGMVLKIPNSNLIDTLQIYEANYKIAKLVDSITSYEPQRFAVMLPLSLDKINDELDMEEHLKTDATSRIATDFLIGLMMARDSAMSIGLQVTYDVYDTERSESAVRSILLENKFENYTGVIGPLFSKNVLQVAKELRSDRIPVISPLTNTDVELYRNLVQTRPSDDLLKLRMKQFLKIYAKGKNVIIVTDNKKPQLRSEFSALFPDAKVLIPNEKKNYIYKVNYLKELDPVKENIVILAVDQVGFITDAVTTYSAKTDTHNITMFGMDAYDDMDLPNGRLASLNYTFPQFYKDAIDDNPFVRDYREKYGMLPNKYVARGFDVGFDVILRQASTGDFFDSLKKYGLTKMVESKFDYSKQLFKGYYNEAVFMLQYQKDLSIKEIEITPLKTR
;
A
#
# COMPACT_ATOMS: atom_id res chain seq x y z
N MET A 1 -0.65 -52.23 70.61
CA MET A 1 0.53 -51.36 70.61
C MET A 1 0.38 -50.45 69.39
N LYS A 2 -0.24 -49.28 69.54
CA LYS A 2 0.38 -48.00 69.97
C LYS A 2 1.48 -47.58 68.99
N ASN A 3 1.28 -46.37 68.44
CA ASN A 3 2.06 -45.58 67.47
C ASN A 3 1.29 -45.46 66.14
N PHE A 4 0.14 -44.78 66.11
CA PHE A 4 -0.07 -43.36 66.45
C PHE A 4 0.76 -42.46 65.51
N ILE A 5 0.10 -41.94 64.47
CA ILE A 5 -0.10 -40.50 64.22
C ILE A 5 1.20 -39.79 63.86
N TRP A 6 1.33 -39.34 62.59
CA TRP A 6 1.87 -38.02 62.19
C TRP A 6 2.22 -37.84 60.69
N VAL A 7 1.52 -38.46 59.73
CA VAL A 7 1.62 -37.99 58.31
C VAL A 7 0.28 -38.02 57.56
N PHE A 8 -0.84 -37.85 58.25
CA PHE A 8 -2.18 -37.81 57.62
C PHE A 8 -2.88 -36.45 57.72
N PHE A 9 -2.14 -35.37 58.00
CA PHE A 9 -2.74 -34.03 58.15
C PHE A 9 -1.79 -32.89 57.71
N LEU A 10 -1.44 -32.88 56.41
CA LEU A 10 -0.94 -31.75 55.61
C LEU A 10 -0.51 -32.38 54.28
N VAL A 11 -1.39 -32.57 53.30
CA VAL A 11 -1.98 -31.49 52.49
C VAL A 11 -3.42 -31.86 52.13
N LEU A 12 -4.34 -31.62 53.07
CA LEU A 12 -5.69 -31.15 52.73
C LEU A 12 -5.55 -29.66 52.39
N ALA A 13 -5.10 -29.36 51.17
CA ALA A 13 -5.25 -28.03 50.59
C ALA A 13 -5.58 -28.21 49.10
N PHE A 14 -6.85 -27.96 48.79
CA PHE A 14 -7.42 -27.85 47.45
C PHE A 14 -7.70 -29.14 46.68
N ALA A 15 -8.43 -30.06 47.32
CA ALA A 15 -9.52 -30.73 46.61
C ALA A 15 -10.68 -29.74 46.43
N LYS A 16 -10.54 -28.78 45.51
CA LYS A 16 -11.72 -28.23 44.83
C LYS A 16 -11.99 -29.19 43.68
N ALA A 17 -12.82 -30.19 43.96
CA ALA A 17 -13.67 -30.73 42.92
C ALA A 17 -14.44 -29.53 42.34
N GLU A 18 -14.01 -29.08 41.16
CA GLU A 18 -14.90 -28.33 40.31
C GLU A 18 -16.08 -29.25 40.07
N THR A 19 -17.20 -28.86 40.66
CA THR A 19 -18.51 -29.25 40.17
C THR A 19 -18.50 -28.92 38.69
N LEU A 20 -18.28 -29.95 37.86
CA LEU A 20 -18.68 -29.95 36.46
C LEU A 20 -20.14 -29.52 36.47
N THR A 21 -20.38 -28.22 36.29
CA THR A 21 -21.66 -27.73 35.84
C THR A 21 -21.96 -28.55 34.62
N ALA A 22 -22.96 -29.42 34.70
CA ALA A 22 -23.55 -30.02 33.52
C ALA A 22 -23.97 -28.83 32.66
N GLN A 23 -23.13 -28.47 31.68
CA GLN A 23 -23.52 -27.56 30.64
C GLN A 23 -24.67 -28.28 29.96
N ASN A 24 -25.89 -27.83 30.23
CA ASN A 24 -27.03 -28.33 29.51
C ASN A 24 -26.77 -27.98 28.04
N TYR A 25 -26.86 -28.97 27.17
CA TYR A 25 -26.78 -28.78 25.72
C TYR A 25 -28.17 -29.01 25.13
N LYS A 26 -28.50 -28.31 24.06
CA LYS A 26 -29.72 -28.52 23.27
C LYS A 26 -29.37 -29.08 21.92
N GLN A 27 -30.29 -29.83 21.32
CA GLN A 27 -30.08 -30.39 19.98
C GLN A 27 -30.64 -29.48 18.89
N HIS A 28 -29.89 -29.33 17.81
CA HIS A 28 -30.30 -28.69 16.56
C HIS A 28 -30.27 -29.73 15.44
N THR A 29 -31.43 -30.03 14.86
CA THR A 29 -31.52 -30.90 13.69
C THR A 29 -31.25 -30.09 12.42
N VAL A 30 -30.17 -30.43 11.73
CA VAL A 30 -29.71 -29.81 10.48
C VAL A 30 -30.78 -29.97 9.41
N THR A 31 -31.19 -28.86 8.81
CA THR A 31 -32.14 -28.83 7.70
C THR A 31 -31.42 -28.75 6.35
N SER A 32 -32.13 -29.06 5.26
CA SER A 32 -31.52 -29.06 3.91
C SER A 32 -30.95 -27.68 3.54
N GLY A 33 -29.64 -27.63 3.28
CA GLY A 33 -28.90 -26.42 2.90
C GLY A 33 -28.29 -25.62 4.07
N GLU A 34 -28.45 -26.08 5.32
CA GLU A 34 -27.66 -25.56 6.44
C GLU A 34 -26.21 -26.11 6.36
N THR A 35 -25.25 -25.21 6.54
CA THR A 35 -23.83 -25.51 6.76
C THR A 35 -23.44 -25.18 8.21
N LEU A 36 -22.29 -25.69 8.67
CA LEU A 36 -21.74 -25.35 9.98
C LEU A 36 -21.69 -23.84 10.23
N GLY A 37 -21.24 -23.06 9.25
CA GLY A 37 -21.24 -21.59 9.35
C GLY A 37 -22.61 -20.96 9.50
N THR A 38 -23.63 -21.47 8.82
CA THR A 38 -25.00 -20.94 8.99
C THR A 38 -25.60 -21.31 10.34
N ILE A 39 -25.28 -22.48 10.89
CA ILE A 39 -25.76 -22.94 12.19
C ILE A 39 -25.01 -22.23 13.32
N ALA A 40 -23.68 -22.12 13.21
CA ALA A 40 -22.84 -21.38 14.16
C ALA A 40 -23.29 -19.93 14.29
N LYS A 41 -23.51 -19.27 13.14
CA LYS A 41 -24.07 -17.93 13.08
C LYS A 41 -25.47 -17.86 13.71
N LYS A 42 -26.37 -18.81 13.41
CA LYS A 42 -27.72 -18.85 13.97
C LYS A 42 -27.75 -18.87 15.49
N TYR A 43 -26.78 -19.52 16.13
CA TYR A 43 -26.70 -19.63 17.59
C TYR A 43 -25.67 -18.69 18.23
N SER A 44 -25.14 -17.71 17.47
CA SER A 44 -24.10 -16.78 17.94
C SER A 44 -22.85 -17.45 18.52
N ILE A 45 -22.52 -18.65 18.04
CA ILE A 45 -21.32 -19.39 18.45
C ILE A 45 -20.35 -19.49 17.26
N SER A 46 -19.08 -19.73 17.54
CA SER A 46 -18.11 -19.91 16.45
C SER A 46 -18.27 -21.28 15.78
N GLU A 47 -17.90 -21.41 14.50
CA GLU A 47 -17.88 -22.72 13.82
C GLU A 47 -16.94 -23.71 14.53
N LYS A 48 -15.85 -23.19 15.10
CA LYS A 48 -14.89 -23.97 15.89
C LYS A 48 -15.51 -24.53 17.17
N GLU A 49 -16.34 -23.74 17.85
CA GLU A 49 -17.05 -24.15 19.06
C GLU A 49 -18.18 -25.14 18.75
N LEU A 50 -18.94 -24.90 17.67
CA LEU A 50 -19.92 -25.85 17.16
C LEU A 50 -19.29 -27.19 16.76
N LEU A 51 -18.10 -27.17 16.13
CA LEU A 51 -17.33 -28.36 15.76
C LEU A 51 -16.72 -29.06 16.98
N ALA A 52 -16.31 -28.31 18.01
CA ALA A 52 -15.79 -28.91 19.25
C ALA A 52 -16.88 -29.72 19.96
N LEU A 53 -18.13 -29.26 19.92
CA LEU A 53 -19.29 -29.98 20.45
C LEU A 53 -19.81 -31.08 19.52
N ASN A 54 -19.45 -31.03 18.23
CA ASN A 54 -19.86 -32.00 17.21
C ASN A 54 -18.69 -32.42 16.31
N PRO A 55 -17.70 -33.16 16.84
CA PRO A 55 -16.48 -33.48 16.09
C PRO A 55 -16.75 -34.25 14.78
N ASP A 56 -17.80 -35.06 14.75
CA ASP A 56 -18.22 -35.85 13.59
C ASP A 56 -18.71 -34.98 12.41
N ALA A 57 -19.05 -33.72 12.67
CA ALA A 57 -19.44 -32.76 11.66
C ALA A 57 -18.24 -32.15 10.91
N LYS A 58 -16.99 -32.50 11.25
CA LYS A 58 -15.75 -31.98 10.62
C LYS A 58 -15.66 -32.22 9.11
N SER A 59 -16.36 -33.23 8.60
CA SER A 59 -16.46 -33.52 7.16
C SER A 59 -17.65 -32.83 6.47
N GLY A 60 -18.35 -31.93 7.18
CA GLY A 60 -19.60 -31.30 6.77
C GLY A 60 -20.83 -31.91 7.45
N VAL A 61 -21.98 -31.23 7.35
CA VAL A 61 -23.25 -31.64 7.95
C VAL A 61 -24.25 -32.06 6.88
N ARG A 62 -25.06 -33.10 7.16
CA ARG A 62 -26.12 -33.58 6.26
C ARG A 62 -27.49 -33.22 6.82
N ALA A 63 -28.46 -32.98 5.94
CA ALA A 63 -29.84 -32.76 6.34
C ALA A 63 -30.36 -33.96 7.17
N GLY A 64 -31.00 -33.69 8.30
CA GLY A 64 -31.45 -34.67 9.28
C GLY A 64 -30.43 -35.02 10.36
N ALA A 65 -29.16 -34.58 10.25
CA ALA A 65 -28.16 -34.77 11.30
C ALA A 65 -28.52 -33.94 12.53
N SER A 66 -28.19 -34.41 13.72
CA SER A 66 -28.50 -33.70 14.97
C SER A 66 -27.21 -33.21 15.63
N LEU A 67 -27.11 -31.90 15.87
CA LEU A 67 -25.94 -31.25 16.46
C LEU A 67 -26.23 -30.76 17.88
N LEU A 68 -25.28 -30.93 18.77
CA LEU A 68 -25.28 -30.37 20.12
C LEU A 68 -24.87 -28.90 20.08
N ILE A 69 -25.65 -28.06 20.75
CA ILE A 69 -25.47 -26.63 20.88
C ILE A 69 -25.47 -26.28 22.38
N PRO A 70 -24.68 -25.31 22.87
CA PRO A 70 -24.79 -24.83 24.25
C PRO A 70 -26.22 -24.40 24.58
N ALA A 71 -26.77 -24.75 25.76
CA ALA A 71 -28.15 -24.38 26.09
C ALA A 71 -28.35 -22.86 26.14
N ASP A 72 -27.34 -22.13 26.64
CA ASP A 72 -27.28 -20.68 26.76
C ASP A 72 -27.00 -19.96 25.43
N ALA A 73 -26.65 -20.69 24.37
CA ALA A 73 -26.46 -20.12 23.04
C ALA A 73 -27.72 -19.38 22.59
N LYS A 74 -27.62 -18.06 22.46
CA LYS A 74 -28.71 -17.19 22.03
C LYS A 74 -28.92 -17.41 20.54
N VAL A 75 -30.12 -17.82 20.15
CA VAL A 75 -30.48 -17.82 18.74
C VAL A 75 -30.57 -16.36 18.31
N LEU A 76 -29.80 -15.95 17.29
CA LEU A 76 -29.83 -14.59 16.75
C LEU A 76 -31.25 -14.14 16.35
N THR A 77 -32.19 -15.08 16.21
CA THR A 77 -33.60 -14.87 15.87
C THR A 77 -34.56 -14.91 17.06
N GLN A 78 -34.11 -14.67 18.31
CA GLN A 78 -35.03 -14.42 19.44
C GLN A 78 -35.77 -13.07 19.36
N LYS A 79 -35.83 -12.42 18.20
CA LYS A 79 -36.85 -11.40 17.94
C LYS A 79 -38.16 -12.11 17.60
N ARG A 80 -39.21 -11.90 18.39
CA ARG A 80 -40.54 -12.48 18.10
C ARG A 80 -41.03 -11.93 16.76
N VAL A 81 -41.23 -12.81 15.77
CA VAL A 81 -41.79 -12.42 14.47
C VAL A 81 -43.24 -11.99 14.70
N LYS A 82 -43.51 -10.72 14.42
CA LYS A 82 -44.84 -10.11 14.45
C LYS A 82 -45.68 -10.60 13.27
N GLU A 83 -45.11 -10.57 12.07
CA GLU A 83 -45.78 -11.05 10.85
C GLU A 83 -44.77 -11.30 9.71
N TYR A 84 -45.23 -11.95 8.63
CA TYR A 84 -44.43 -12.13 7.41
C TYR A 84 -45.02 -11.35 6.24
N LYS A 85 -44.24 -10.41 5.69
CA LYS A 85 -44.63 -9.65 4.51
C LYS A 85 -44.27 -10.40 3.24
N LYS A 86 -45.25 -10.63 2.36
CA LYS A 86 -45.00 -11.21 1.03
C LYS A 86 -44.31 -10.18 0.13
N TYR A 87 -43.14 -10.53 -0.39
CA TYR A 87 -42.33 -9.69 -1.26
C TYR A 87 -42.11 -10.37 -2.61
N LYS A 88 -42.36 -9.65 -3.71
CA LYS A 88 -42.06 -10.13 -5.06
C LYS A 88 -40.73 -9.52 -5.52
N VAL A 89 -39.73 -10.39 -5.68
CA VAL A 89 -38.36 -10.01 -6.05
C VAL A 89 -38.34 -9.30 -7.40
N ARG A 90 -37.76 -8.10 -7.43
CA ARG A 90 -37.61 -7.26 -8.61
C ARG A 90 -36.33 -7.60 -9.36
N ARG A 91 -36.17 -7.03 -10.57
CA ARG A 91 -35.01 -7.31 -11.42
C ARG A 91 -33.74 -6.76 -10.75
N LYS A 92 -32.70 -7.60 -10.63
CA LYS A 92 -31.38 -7.32 -10.02
C LYS A 92 -31.37 -7.19 -8.49
N GLU A 93 -32.43 -7.55 -7.79
CA GLU A 93 -32.38 -7.66 -6.33
C GLU A 93 -31.68 -8.94 -5.89
N THR A 94 -30.95 -8.85 -4.79
CA THR A 94 -30.32 -9.98 -4.12
C THR A 94 -30.87 -10.09 -2.70
N LEU A 95 -30.69 -11.24 -2.05
CA LEU A 95 -31.07 -11.38 -0.64
C LEU A 95 -30.43 -10.30 0.24
N TYR A 96 -29.20 -9.89 -0.09
CA TYR A 96 -28.50 -8.81 0.60
C TYR A 96 -29.15 -7.43 0.39
N SER A 97 -29.56 -7.10 -0.84
CA SER A 97 -30.24 -5.82 -1.09
C SER A 97 -31.61 -5.76 -0.41
N ILE A 98 -32.33 -6.88 -0.39
CA ILE A 98 -33.64 -6.99 0.28
C ILE A 98 -33.47 -6.96 1.81
N SER A 99 -32.48 -7.66 2.37
CA SER A 99 -32.24 -7.65 3.82
C SER A 99 -31.90 -6.23 4.31
N LYS A 100 -31.10 -5.49 3.55
CA LYS A 100 -30.76 -4.10 3.84
C LYS A 100 -31.97 -3.16 3.74
N GLU A 101 -32.86 -3.38 2.77
CA GLU A 101 -34.08 -2.60 2.61
C GLU A 101 -35.04 -2.77 3.80
N TYR A 102 -35.13 -3.97 4.35
CA TYR A 102 -36.07 -4.30 5.43
C TYR A 102 -35.45 -4.26 6.83
N GLY A 103 -34.18 -3.85 6.95
CA GLY A 103 -33.49 -3.77 8.25
C GLY A 103 -33.34 -5.12 8.97
N ILE A 104 -33.28 -6.21 8.21
CA ILE A 104 -33.13 -7.60 8.71
C ILE A 104 -31.89 -8.26 8.11
N THR A 105 -31.53 -9.44 8.58
CA THR A 105 -30.40 -10.19 8.04
C THR A 105 -30.81 -11.06 6.84
N VAL A 106 -29.83 -11.41 6.00
CA VAL A 106 -30.03 -12.41 4.94
C VAL A 106 -30.49 -13.75 5.50
N LEU A 107 -30.05 -14.08 6.72
CA LEU A 107 -30.43 -15.31 7.40
C LEU A 107 -31.92 -15.28 7.78
N ASP A 108 -32.43 -14.15 8.28
CA ASP A 108 -33.86 -13.99 8.60
C ASP A 108 -34.75 -14.22 7.38
N ILE A 109 -34.33 -13.71 6.21
CA ILE A 109 -35.03 -13.96 4.93
C ILE A 109 -34.96 -15.44 4.55
N LYS A 110 -33.82 -16.09 4.72
CA LYS A 110 -33.67 -17.51 4.38
C LYS A 110 -34.46 -18.42 5.33
N GLU A 111 -34.52 -18.12 6.62
CA GLU A 111 -35.33 -18.88 7.59
C GLU A 111 -36.83 -18.78 7.28
N ALA A 112 -37.30 -17.59 6.89
CA ALA A 112 -38.67 -17.38 6.41
C ALA A 112 -38.96 -18.06 5.06
N ASN A 113 -37.92 -18.43 4.30
CA ASN A 113 -38.03 -19.00 2.96
C ASN A 113 -37.04 -20.14 2.76
N LYS A 114 -37.26 -21.26 3.45
CA LYS A 114 -36.30 -22.38 3.54
C LYS A 114 -35.75 -22.87 2.18
N ARG A 115 -36.50 -22.75 1.07
CA ARG A 115 -36.00 -23.09 -0.28
C ARG A 115 -34.75 -22.29 -0.70
N LEU A 116 -34.58 -21.06 -0.21
CA LEU A 116 -33.48 -20.15 -0.55
C LEU A 116 -32.15 -20.52 0.11
N TYR A 117 -32.12 -21.61 0.90
CA TYR A 117 -30.86 -22.24 1.30
C TYR A 117 -30.26 -23.08 0.17
N ALA A 118 -31.09 -23.72 -0.66
CA ALA A 118 -30.64 -24.56 -1.77
C ALA A 118 -30.79 -23.87 -3.15
N GLU A 119 -31.62 -22.83 -3.24
CA GLU A 119 -31.92 -22.13 -4.48
C GLU A 119 -31.39 -20.70 -4.49
N THR A 120 -30.97 -20.23 -5.66
CA THR A 120 -30.65 -18.81 -5.88
C THR A 120 -31.93 -18.01 -6.11
N LEU A 121 -31.97 -16.80 -5.53
CA LEU A 121 -33.11 -15.89 -5.64
C LEU A 121 -33.29 -15.42 -7.09
N LYS A 122 -34.46 -15.68 -7.70
CA LYS A 122 -34.75 -15.29 -9.09
C LYS A 122 -35.71 -14.11 -9.17
N LYS A 123 -35.64 -13.37 -10.27
CA LYS A 123 -36.60 -12.30 -10.58
C LYS A 123 -38.02 -12.88 -10.62
N GLY A 124 -38.94 -12.24 -9.91
CA GLY A 124 -40.35 -12.64 -9.87
C GLY A 124 -40.68 -13.63 -8.76
N ASP A 125 -39.67 -14.13 -8.05
CA ASP A 125 -39.87 -14.98 -6.87
C ASP A 125 -40.72 -14.26 -5.84
N ARG A 126 -41.62 -15.01 -5.20
CA ARG A 126 -42.35 -14.54 -4.03
C ARG A 126 -41.67 -15.12 -2.80
N ILE A 127 -41.20 -14.23 -1.92
CA ILE A 127 -40.51 -14.57 -0.68
C ILE A 127 -41.21 -13.90 0.51
N GLN A 128 -41.08 -14.46 1.70
CA GLN A 128 -41.60 -13.94 2.95
C GLN A 128 -40.52 -13.16 3.70
N ILE A 129 -40.81 -11.95 4.10
CA ILE A 129 -39.91 -11.10 4.85
C ILE A 129 -40.44 -11.00 6.28
N PRO A 130 -39.76 -11.54 7.29
CA PRO A 130 -40.21 -11.45 8.68
C PRO A 130 -40.14 -9.99 9.16
N VAL A 131 -41.19 -9.56 9.84
CA VAL A 131 -41.28 -8.31 10.59
C VAL A 131 -41.32 -8.70 12.06
N PHE A 132 -40.52 -8.05 12.90
CA PHE A 132 -40.39 -8.40 14.32
C PHE A 132 -41.21 -7.44 15.22
N HIS A 133 -41.58 -7.87 16.43
CA HIS A 133 -42.20 -6.98 17.43
C HIS A 133 -41.17 -5.98 17.99
N ASP A 134 -41.58 -4.73 18.16
CA ASP A 134 -40.82 -3.71 18.88
C ASP A 134 -41.04 -3.92 20.39
N GLU A 135 -40.01 -4.33 21.14
CA GLU A 135 -40.03 -4.36 22.61
C GLU A 135 -38.82 -3.58 23.17
N PRO A 136 -38.99 -2.96 24.36
CA PRO A 136 -38.15 -1.85 24.82
C PRO A 136 -36.74 -2.32 25.23
N GLU A 137 -35.75 -1.53 24.83
CA GLU A 137 -34.34 -1.70 25.17
C GLU A 137 -34.11 -1.52 26.68
N ASN A 138 -33.46 -2.51 27.31
CA ASN A 138 -32.68 -2.27 28.52
C ASN A 138 -31.35 -3.03 28.45
N GLU A 139 -30.30 -2.21 28.55
CA GLU A 139 -28.86 -2.44 28.71
C GLU A 139 -27.96 -2.76 27.49
N PRO A 140 -26.76 -2.13 27.46
CA PRO A 140 -26.15 -1.63 26.23
C PRO A 140 -24.99 -2.49 25.76
N ILE A 141 -24.81 -2.61 24.44
CA ILE A 141 -23.54 -3.00 23.84
C ILE A 141 -22.78 -1.71 23.50
N LEU A 142 -21.71 -1.44 24.26
CA LEU A 142 -20.87 -0.24 24.21
C LEU A 142 -20.33 0.10 22.81
N GLY A 143 -20.45 1.38 22.42
CA GLY A 143 -19.27 2.13 21.95
C GLY A 143 -19.23 2.73 20.54
N LEU A 144 -20.23 3.51 20.11
CA LEU A 144 -20.02 4.66 19.21
C LEU A 144 -20.68 5.89 19.87
N PRO A 145 -19.97 7.01 20.09
CA PRO A 145 -20.55 8.20 20.71
C PRO A 145 -21.58 8.86 19.80
N ASN A 146 -22.82 8.95 20.27
CA ASN A 146 -23.69 10.07 19.93
C ASN A 146 -23.35 11.20 20.89
N ASP A 147 -22.76 12.29 20.39
CA ASP A 147 -22.94 13.60 21.00
C ASP A 147 -23.59 14.51 19.96
N LEU A 148 -24.90 14.71 20.13
CA LEU A 148 -25.64 15.82 19.55
C LEU A 148 -25.49 17.01 20.50
N ASN A 149 -24.63 17.94 20.12
CA ASN A 149 -24.81 19.35 20.40
C ASN A 149 -23.99 20.16 19.36
N GLN A 150 -24.56 20.32 18.17
CA GLN A 150 -24.26 21.47 17.33
C GLN A 150 -25.54 22.28 17.17
N THR A 151 -25.58 23.36 17.94
CA THR A 151 -26.51 24.48 17.88
C THR A 151 -26.50 25.13 16.50
N GLU A 152 -27.67 25.15 15.86
CA GLU A 152 -28.31 26.23 15.07
C GLU A 152 -27.53 27.11 14.05
N GLU A 153 -26.25 26.88 13.75
CA GLU A 153 -25.46 27.77 12.86
C GLU A 153 -25.02 27.15 11.52
N GLN A 154 -25.57 26.00 11.12
CA GLN A 154 -25.36 25.41 9.76
C GLN A 154 -26.59 25.52 8.84
N LEU A 155 -27.52 26.43 9.15
CA LEU A 155 -28.56 26.87 8.23
C LEU A 155 -28.06 28.07 7.41
N ALA A 156 -27.22 27.84 6.38
CA ALA A 156 -27.17 28.67 5.16
C ALA A 156 -26.07 28.23 4.19
N ALA A 157 -26.43 27.30 3.31
CA ALA A 157 -26.41 27.62 1.88
C ALA A 157 -27.25 26.57 1.13
N ILE A 158 -28.49 26.90 0.82
CA ILE A 158 -29.37 26.05 0.03
C ILE A 158 -29.05 26.31 -1.46
N GLY A 159 -28.54 25.30 -2.16
CA GLY A 159 -28.39 25.27 -3.62
C GLY A 159 -29.66 24.77 -4.31
N LYS A 160 -29.79 25.01 -5.62
CA LYS A 160 -30.90 24.51 -6.44
C LYS A 160 -30.40 23.41 -7.37
N TYR A 161 -31.04 22.25 -7.33
CA TYR A 161 -30.76 21.11 -8.21
C TYR A 161 -31.92 20.92 -9.20
N ARG A 162 -31.61 20.86 -10.50
CA ARG A 162 -32.57 20.54 -11.56
C ARG A 162 -32.70 19.03 -11.72
N VAL A 163 -33.86 18.48 -11.41
CA VAL A 163 -34.19 17.06 -11.56
C VAL A 163 -34.11 16.67 -13.03
N LYS A 164 -33.26 15.70 -13.40
CA LYS A 164 -33.19 15.22 -14.79
C LYS A 164 -34.32 14.24 -15.09
N ALA A 165 -34.58 14.01 -16.38
CA ALA A 165 -35.58 13.04 -16.84
C ALA A 165 -35.38 11.67 -16.18
N SER A 166 -36.44 11.14 -15.56
CA SER A 166 -36.45 9.85 -14.83
C SER A 166 -35.57 9.77 -13.58
N GLU A 167 -35.17 10.90 -12.97
CA GLU A 167 -34.57 10.92 -11.62
C GLU A 167 -35.65 10.92 -10.52
N GLY A 168 -35.45 10.09 -9.50
CA GLY A 168 -36.28 10.08 -8.28
C GLY A 168 -35.45 10.46 -7.05
N TYR A 169 -36.11 10.68 -5.89
CA TYR A 169 -35.47 11.20 -4.67
C TYR A 169 -34.17 10.48 -4.30
N TYR A 170 -34.13 9.16 -4.40
CA TYR A 170 -32.92 8.39 -4.09
C TYR A 170 -31.72 8.79 -4.94
N ARG A 171 -31.91 9.00 -6.25
CA ARG A 171 -30.80 9.33 -7.17
C ARG A 171 -30.32 10.76 -6.96
N VAL A 172 -31.24 11.68 -6.67
CA VAL A 172 -30.90 13.07 -6.34
C VAL A 172 -30.19 13.16 -4.99
N ALA A 173 -30.72 12.52 -3.95
CA ALA A 173 -30.18 12.57 -2.59
C ALA A 173 -28.74 12.02 -2.57
N LYS A 174 -28.55 10.84 -3.18
CA LYS A 174 -27.23 10.22 -3.33
C LYS A 174 -26.22 11.11 -4.06
N LYS A 175 -26.64 11.80 -5.11
CA LYS A 175 -25.77 12.68 -5.91
C LYS A 175 -25.34 13.94 -5.13
N ASN A 176 -26.23 14.43 -4.28
CA ASN A 176 -25.98 15.58 -3.43
C ASN A 176 -25.40 15.22 -2.05
N GLY A 177 -25.13 13.93 -1.80
CA GLY A 177 -24.45 13.46 -0.58
C GLY A 177 -25.32 13.50 0.68
N ILE A 178 -26.64 13.46 0.53
CA ILE A 178 -27.62 13.48 1.65
C ILE A 178 -28.55 12.27 1.58
N THR A 179 -29.29 12.01 2.66
CA THR A 179 -30.33 10.97 2.69
C THR A 179 -31.60 11.42 1.95
N VAL A 180 -32.47 10.45 1.62
CA VAL A 180 -33.76 10.74 0.96
C VAL A 180 -34.66 11.53 1.89
N GLU A 181 -34.62 11.21 3.19
CA GLU A 181 -35.32 11.89 4.26
C GLU A 181 -34.87 13.35 4.36
N GLN A 182 -33.55 13.60 4.41
CA GLN A 182 -32.99 14.95 4.41
C GLN A 182 -33.37 15.74 3.14
N LEU A 183 -33.36 15.09 1.97
CA LEU A 183 -33.77 15.75 0.73
C LEU A 183 -35.27 16.12 0.74
N LYS A 184 -36.12 15.29 1.35
CA LYS A 184 -37.57 15.57 1.50
C LYS A 184 -37.82 16.65 2.54
N GLU A 185 -37.08 16.65 3.65
CA GLU A 185 -37.15 17.69 4.68
C GLU A 185 -36.76 19.07 4.13
N MET A 186 -35.78 19.13 3.22
CA MET A 186 -35.41 20.37 2.51
C MET A 186 -36.42 20.79 1.43
N ASN A 187 -37.34 19.89 1.04
CA ASN A 187 -38.34 20.09 -0.01
C ASN A 187 -39.72 19.57 0.42
N PRO A 188 -40.27 20.08 1.54
CA PRO A 188 -41.45 19.49 2.19
C PRO A 188 -42.70 19.54 1.30
N ASP A 189 -42.78 20.52 0.39
CA ASP A 189 -43.90 20.71 -0.53
C ASP A 189 -43.79 19.88 -1.83
N VAL A 190 -42.72 19.10 -1.98
CA VAL A 190 -42.50 18.26 -3.16
C VAL A 190 -42.82 16.82 -2.79
N GLU A 191 -43.98 16.32 -3.22
CA GLU A 191 -44.38 14.91 -3.02
C GLU A 191 -43.74 13.96 -4.05
N GLN A 192 -43.55 14.42 -5.30
CA GLN A 192 -42.93 13.65 -6.38
C GLN A 192 -42.04 14.53 -7.26
N LEU A 193 -40.82 14.04 -7.53
CA LEU A 193 -39.88 14.71 -8.43
C LEU A 193 -40.32 14.55 -9.89
N LYS A 194 -40.48 15.68 -10.59
CA LYS A 194 -40.73 15.73 -12.03
C LYS A 194 -39.47 16.17 -12.78
N PRO A 195 -39.25 15.73 -14.02
CA PRO A 195 -38.18 16.26 -14.86
C PRO A 195 -38.23 17.79 -14.93
N ASP A 196 -37.06 18.42 -14.92
CA ASP A 196 -36.82 19.86 -14.91
C ASP A 196 -37.28 20.64 -13.67
N MET A 197 -37.82 19.96 -12.66
CA MET A 197 -38.16 20.56 -11.37
C MET A 197 -36.89 21.02 -10.63
N LEU A 198 -36.91 22.24 -10.09
CA LEU A 198 -35.84 22.74 -9.23
C LEU A 198 -36.16 22.43 -7.78
N ILE A 199 -35.25 21.75 -7.09
CA ILE A 199 -35.37 21.37 -5.68
C ILE A 199 -34.17 21.84 -4.88
N ASN A 200 -34.39 22.11 -3.60
CA ASN A 200 -33.39 22.52 -2.64
C ASN A 200 -32.45 21.36 -2.32
N VAL A 201 -31.14 21.62 -2.39
CA VAL A 201 -30.09 20.69 -1.98
C VAL A 201 -29.03 21.48 -1.19
N PRO A 202 -28.14 20.84 -0.42
CA PRO A 202 -27.04 21.55 0.22
C PRO A 202 -26.11 22.13 -0.85
N LYS A 203 -25.70 23.39 -0.72
CA LYS A 203 -24.70 24.00 -1.60
C LYS A 203 -23.35 23.31 -1.34
N LYS A 204 -22.93 22.44 -2.25
CA LYS A 204 -21.57 21.91 -2.25
C LYS A 204 -20.60 23.01 -2.70
N GLU A 205 -19.43 23.08 -2.07
CA GLU A 205 -18.23 23.80 -2.55
C GLU A 205 -17.62 23.18 -3.83
N LEU A 206 -18.45 22.50 -4.63
CA LEU A 206 -18.08 21.63 -5.74
C LEU A 206 -18.80 22.04 -7.04
N ASP A 207 -18.92 23.35 -7.27
CA ASP A 207 -19.24 23.93 -8.57
C ASP A 207 -17.98 24.63 -9.14
N LEU A 208 -16.84 23.96 -9.08
CA LEU A 208 -15.78 24.15 -10.08
C LEU A 208 -15.80 22.93 -11.00
N GLU A 209 -16.20 23.21 -12.23
CA GLU A 209 -16.44 22.32 -13.35
C GLU A 209 -15.30 21.30 -13.56
N ILE A 210 -15.56 20.03 -13.23
CA ILE A 210 -14.94 18.90 -13.93
C ILE A 210 -15.96 18.43 -14.95
N SER A 211 -16.04 19.18 -16.04
CA SER A 211 -16.51 18.68 -17.34
C SER A 211 -15.40 17.81 -17.93
N GLY A 212 -15.76 16.60 -18.36
CA GLY A 212 -14.84 15.61 -18.94
C GLY A 212 -14.27 16.09 -20.28
N SER A 213 -13.13 16.79 -20.25
CA SER A 213 -12.55 17.36 -21.47
C SER A 213 -11.01 17.51 -21.42
N LYS A 214 -10.29 16.83 -20.54
CA LYS A 214 -8.80 16.93 -20.56
C LYS A 214 -8.08 15.60 -20.64
N THR A 215 -8.57 14.57 -19.97
CA THR A 215 -7.93 13.24 -20.00
C THR A 215 -8.25 12.47 -21.30
N GLU A 216 -9.50 12.50 -21.76
CA GLU A 216 -9.89 11.88 -23.04
C GLU A 216 -9.36 12.69 -24.24
N GLN A 217 -9.39 14.04 -24.18
CA GLN A 217 -8.80 14.89 -25.22
C GLN A 217 -7.28 14.78 -25.29
N ALA A 218 -6.57 14.60 -24.16
CA ALA A 218 -5.13 14.36 -24.16
C ALA A 218 -4.78 13.00 -24.76
N ILE A 219 -5.61 11.97 -24.56
CA ILE A 219 -5.39 10.63 -25.13
C ILE A 219 -5.72 10.58 -26.62
N ASP A 220 -6.75 11.29 -27.08
CA ASP A 220 -7.06 11.45 -28.52
C ASP A 220 -6.01 12.32 -29.22
N LEU A 221 -5.53 13.41 -28.59
CA LEU A 221 -4.40 14.21 -29.08
C LEU A 221 -3.07 13.43 -29.12
N LEU A 222 -2.88 12.44 -28.23
CA LEU A 222 -1.71 11.55 -28.25
C LEU A 222 -1.85 10.48 -29.35
N ALA A 223 -3.07 9.99 -29.62
CA ALA A 223 -3.34 9.04 -30.69
C ALA A 223 -3.24 9.69 -32.09
N ASP A 224 -3.55 10.98 -32.22
CA ASP A 224 -3.45 11.73 -33.47
C ASP A 224 -2.02 12.21 -33.81
N ASN A 225 -1.07 12.12 -32.87
CA ASN A 225 0.35 12.51 -33.04
C ASN A 225 1.31 11.31 -33.08
N ILE A 226 0.93 10.27 -33.82
CA ILE A 226 1.67 9.00 -33.96
C ILE A 226 3.13 9.18 -34.41
N ASP A 227 3.49 10.27 -35.09
CA ASP A 227 4.88 10.54 -35.51
C ASP A 227 5.81 11.00 -34.38
N ILE A 228 5.28 11.44 -33.22
CA ILE A 228 6.07 11.85 -32.04
C ILE A 228 6.29 10.67 -31.07
N LEU A 229 5.53 9.57 -31.24
CA LEU A 229 5.47 8.45 -30.31
C LEU A 229 6.51 7.34 -30.54
N ASP A 230 7.27 7.36 -31.63
CA ASP A 230 8.29 6.34 -31.85
C ASP A 230 9.52 6.50 -30.93
N GLU A 231 9.73 7.69 -30.34
CA GLU A 231 10.91 8.00 -29.51
C GLU A 231 10.65 8.08 -27.99
N VAL A 232 9.41 7.93 -27.52
CA VAL A 232 9.05 7.89 -26.09
C VAL A 232 8.06 6.75 -25.82
N ARG A 233 8.49 5.50 -25.99
CA ARG A 233 7.64 4.38 -25.59
C ARG A 233 7.50 4.38 -24.06
N PRO A 234 6.28 4.56 -23.47
CA PRO A 234 6.06 4.11 -22.11
C PRO A 234 6.36 2.60 -22.10
N GLU A 235 7.10 2.10 -21.10
CA GLU A 235 7.34 0.67 -20.97
C GLU A 235 5.98 -0.05 -20.93
N LEU A 236 5.65 -0.73 -22.03
CA LEU A 236 4.46 -1.54 -22.15
C LEU A 236 4.71 -2.82 -21.37
N VAL A 237 3.84 -3.10 -20.41
CA VAL A 237 3.86 -4.37 -19.68
C VAL A 237 3.09 -5.39 -20.48
N GLU A 238 3.69 -6.55 -20.70
CA GLU A 238 2.98 -7.71 -21.26
C GLU A 238 2.11 -8.34 -20.17
N PHE A 239 0.81 -8.43 -20.46
CA PHE A 239 -0.20 -8.95 -19.55
C PHE A 239 -0.90 -10.14 -20.19
N GLU A 240 -0.67 -11.34 -19.67
CA GLU A 240 -1.41 -12.53 -20.06
C GLU A 240 -2.79 -12.54 -19.40
N VAL A 241 -3.84 -12.66 -20.21
CA VAL A 241 -5.24 -12.62 -19.79
C VAL A 241 -5.61 -13.91 -19.03
N PRO A 242 -5.94 -13.85 -17.73
CA PRO A 242 -6.32 -15.04 -16.97
C PRO A 242 -7.64 -15.65 -17.43
N HIS A 243 -7.83 -16.94 -17.16
CA HIS A 243 -9.12 -17.61 -17.36
C HIS A 243 -10.27 -16.86 -16.65
N LYS A 244 -11.35 -16.58 -17.40
CA LYS A 244 -12.56 -15.86 -16.95
C LYS A 244 -12.40 -14.34 -16.76
N MET A 245 -11.28 -13.73 -17.17
CA MET A 245 -11.20 -12.27 -17.26
C MET A 245 -12.00 -11.78 -18.48
N GLY A 246 -12.79 -10.72 -18.29
CA GLY A 246 -13.56 -10.07 -19.36
C GLY A 246 -13.14 -8.61 -19.56
N MET A 247 -13.54 -8.01 -20.69
CA MET A 247 -13.16 -6.64 -21.07
C MET A 247 -13.49 -5.59 -20.00
N TYR A 248 -14.61 -5.74 -19.30
CA TYR A 248 -14.97 -4.87 -18.18
C TYR A 248 -13.94 -4.92 -17.04
N SER A 249 -13.45 -6.11 -16.69
CA SER A 249 -12.42 -6.29 -15.67
C SER A 249 -11.08 -5.73 -16.13
N LEU A 250 -10.74 -5.88 -17.41
CA LEU A 250 -9.53 -5.34 -18.03
C LEU A 250 -9.49 -3.82 -18.02
N LYS A 251 -10.58 -3.13 -18.41
CA LYS A 251 -10.68 -1.66 -18.36
C LYS A 251 -10.60 -1.10 -16.94
N ARG A 252 -11.28 -1.75 -15.99
CA ARG A 252 -11.21 -1.39 -14.56
C ARG A 252 -9.83 -1.62 -13.95
N MET A 253 -9.11 -2.59 -14.48
CA MET A 253 -7.76 -2.96 -14.08
C MET A 253 -6.75 -1.96 -14.64
N SER A 254 -6.74 -1.72 -15.95
CA SER A 254 -5.75 -0.84 -16.60
C SER A 254 -6.02 0.64 -16.43
N GLY A 255 -7.28 1.04 -16.16
CA GLY A 255 -7.70 2.44 -16.20
C GLY A 255 -7.82 3.01 -17.61
N ILE A 256 -7.64 2.19 -18.65
CA ILE A 256 -7.64 2.59 -20.07
C ILE A 256 -9.00 2.29 -20.69
N SER A 257 -9.46 3.17 -21.58
CA SER A 257 -10.69 2.98 -22.35
C SER A 257 -10.61 1.73 -23.25
N GLU A 258 -11.75 1.22 -23.67
CA GLU A 258 -11.81 0.06 -24.57
C GLU A 258 -11.15 0.36 -25.92
N ASP A 259 -11.45 1.53 -26.48
CA ASP A 259 -10.95 1.95 -27.79
C ASP A 259 -9.44 2.13 -27.77
N SER A 260 -8.87 2.72 -26.72
CA SER A 260 -7.41 2.86 -26.57
C SER A 260 -6.73 1.50 -26.35
N LEU A 261 -7.34 0.58 -25.59
CA LEU A 261 -6.83 -0.80 -25.46
C LEU A 261 -6.83 -1.53 -26.80
N ILE A 262 -7.88 -1.35 -27.61
CA ILE A 262 -8.01 -1.91 -28.96
C ILE A 262 -6.99 -1.30 -29.92
N SER A 263 -6.71 0.01 -29.82
CA SER A 263 -5.68 0.65 -30.64
C SER A 263 -4.28 0.12 -30.31
N LEU A 264 -3.99 -0.14 -29.04
CA LEU A 264 -2.72 -0.72 -28.58
C LEU A 264 -2.60 -2.23 -28.83
N ASN A 265 -3.74 -2.93 -28.86
CA ASN A 265 -3.86 -4.38 -29.03
C ASN A 265 -4.96 -4.67 -30.05
N PRO A 266 -4.70 -4.49 -31.36
CA PRO A 266 -5.71 -4.61 -32.41
C PRO A 266 -6.50 -5.91 -32.40
N GLU A 267 -5.89 -6.99 -31.91
CA GLU A 267 -6.48 -8.31 -31.72
C GLU A 267 -7.67 -8.32 -30.74
N LEU A 268 -7.82 -7.30 -29.89
CA LEU A 268 -8.98 -7.15 -29.00
C LEU A 268 -10.29 -6.90 -29.74
N LYS A 269 -10.25 -6.50 -31.03
CA LYS A 269 -11.46 -6.38 -31.87
C LYS A 269 -12.24 -7.68 -31.99
N ASP A 270 -11.55 -8.82 -31.90
CA ASP A 270 -12.15 -10.15 -31.95
C ASP A 270 -12.63 -10.67 -30.59
N GLY A 271 -12.59 -9.81 -29.56
CA GLY A 271 -12.97 -10.10 -28.19
C GLY A 271 -11.82 -10.66 -27.34
N LEU A 272 -11.90 -10.41 -26.03
CA LEU A 272 -10.90 -10.82 -25.05
C LEU A 272 -10.92 -12.34 -24.83
N LYS A 273 -9.78 -13.01 -25.05
CA LYS A 273 -9.62 -14.47 -24.87
C LYS A 273 -8.63 -14.77 -23.74
N ALA A 274 -8.90 -15.82 -22.97
CA ALA A 274 -7.95 -16.29 -21.95
C ALA A 274 -6.65 -16.78 -22.61
N GLY A 275 -5.51 -16.47 -22.00
CA GLY A 275 -4.16 -16.75 -22.53
C GLY A 275 -3.67 -15.74 -23.57
N MET A 276 -4.47 -14.73 -23.93
CA MET A 276 -4.02 -13.65 -24.80
C MET A 276 -3.01 -12.77 -24.07
N VAL A 277 -1.89 -12.43 -24.70
CA VAL A 277 -0.89 -11.52 -24.13
C VAL A 277 -1.14 -10.13 -24.68
N LEU A 278 -1.47 -9.17 -23.80
CA LEU A 278 -1.77 -7.79 -24.14
C LEU A 278 -0.62 -6.88 -23.74
N LYS A 279 -0.31 -5.89 -24.57
CA LYS A 279 0.57 -4.78 -24.26
C LYS A 279 -0.23 -3.68 -23.58
N ILE A 280 0.02 -3.47 -22.29
CA ILE A 280 -0.68 -2.47 -21.48
C ILE A 280 0.34 -1.43 -21.04
N PRO A 281 0.13 -0.13 -21.33
CA PRO A 281 0.92 0.95 -20.78
C PRO A 281 0.98 0.84 -19.26
N ASN A 282 2.17 0.96 -18.67
CA ASN A 282 2.28 1.08 -17.23
C ASN A 282 1.55 2.36 -16.80
N SER A 283 0.34 2.22 -16.25
CA SER A 283 -0.53 3.33 -15.84
C SER A 283 0.18 4.30 -14.90
N ASN A 284 1.11 3.78 -14.08
CA ASN A 284 1.86 4.56 -13.12
C ASN A 284 2.88 5.48 -13.80
N LEU A 285 3.38 5.17 -14.99
CA LEU A 285 4.30 6.04 -15.76
C LEU A 285 3.54 7.21 -16.40
N ILE A 286 2.31 6.98 -16.84
CA ILE A 286 1.43 8.03 -17.39
C ILE A 286 0.96 8.96 -16.26
N ASP A 287 0.58 8.39 -15.11
CA ASP A 287 0.31 9.16 -13.89
C ASP A 287 1.58 9.87 -13.41
N THR A 288 2.77 9.24 -13.42
CA THR A 288 4.00 9.95 -13.01
C THR A 288 4.30 11.12 -13.94
N LEU A 289 4.13 10.97 -15.25
CA LEU A 289 4.40 12.05 -16.21
C LEU A 289 3.43 13.22 -16.05
N GLN A 290 2.15 12.97 -15.71
CA GLN A 290 1.20 14.03 -15.34
C GLN A 290 1.46 14.62 -13.94
N ILE A 291 1.92 13.81 -12.97
CA ILE A 291 2.31 14.24 -11.62
C ILE A 291 3.58 15.10 -11.65
N TYR A 292 4.53 14.77 -12.53
CA TYR A 292 5.75 15.54 -12.80
C TYR A 292 5.44 16.97 -13.25
N GLU A 293 4.34 17.16 -14.00
CA GLU A 293 3.90 18.49 -14.45
C GLU A 293 2.98 19.20 -13.45
N ALA A 294 2.29 18.48 -12.55
CA ALA A 294 1.18 19.05 -11.80
C ALA A 294 1.46 19.41 -10.32
N ASN A 295 2.16 18.63 -9.49
CA ASN A 295 2.08 18.88 -8.04
C ASN A 295 3.23 18.29 -7.20
N TYR A 296 4.24 19.10 -6.85
CA TYR A 296 4.99 18.90 -5.61
C TYR A 296 4.37 19.72 -4.47
N LYS A 297 3.12 19.41 -4.10
CA LYS A 297 2.62 19.78 -2.76
C LYS A 297 3.07 18.68 -1.80
N ILE A 298 4.16 18.92 -1.09
CA ILE A 298 4.66 18.02 -0.03
C ILE A 298 3.52 17.82 0.97
N ALA A 299 3.03 16.58 1.09
CA ALA A 299 1.95 16.28 2.02
C ALA A 299 2.46 16.41 3.46
N LYS A 300 1.86 17.31 4.24
CA LYS A 300 2.11 17.41 5.68
C LYS A 300 1.15 16.47 6.41
N LEU A 301 1.60 15.23 6.62
CA LEU A 301 0.78 14.20 7.28
C LEU A 301 0.39 14.57 8.71
N VAL A 302 1.28 15.26 9.45
CA VAL A 302 1.02 15.72 10.83
C VAL A 302 -0.21 16.63 10.89
N ASP A 303 -0.33 17.57 9.95
CA ASP A 303 -1.47 18.50 9.86
C ASP A 303 -2.76 17.80 9.39
N SER A 304 -2.64 16.55 8.95
CA SER A 304 -3.72 15.76 8.35
C SER A 304 -4.17 14.59 9.24
N ILE A 305 -3.73 14.53 10.50
CA ILE A 305 -4.13 13.50 11.47
C ILE A 305 -5.63 13.63 11.74
N THR A 306 -6.37 12.53 11.54
CA THR A 306 -7.82 12.46 11.80
C THR A 306 -8.20 11.34 12.75
N SER A 307 -7.29 10.40 13.01
CA SER A 307 -7.48 9.28 13.92
C SER A 307 -6.36 9.24 14.96
N TYR A 308 -6.77 9.14 16.22
CA TYR A 308 -5.91 8.97 17.40
C TYR A 308 -6.10 7.59 18.04
N GLU A 309 -6.71 6.65 17.31
CA GLU A 309 -6.87 5.28 17.78
C GLU A 309 -5.50 4.63 18.05
N PRO A 310 -5.38 3.77 19.09
CA PRO A 310 -4.14 3.07 19.38
C PRO A 310 -3.65 2.25 18.19
N GLN A 311 -2.40 2.50 17.79
CA GLN A 311 -1.73 1.78 16.73
C GLN A 311 -0.79 0.75 17.33
N ARG A 312 -0.92 -0.51 16.94
CA ARG A 312 -0.06 -1.59 17.41
C ARG A 312 0.59 -2.25 16.21
N PHE A 313 1.92 -2.16 16.11
CA PHE A 313 2.67 -2.76 15.00
C PHE A 313 3.51 -3.95 15.46
N ALA A 314 3.50 -5.01 14.65
CA ALA A 314 4.47 -6.09 14.80
C ALA A 314 5.75 -5.69 14.06
N VAL A 315 6.88 -5.66 14.78
CA VAL A 315 8.19 -5.32 14.22
C VAL A 315 8.98 -6.61 14.07
N MET A 316 9.13 -7.10 12.84
CA MET A 316 9.78 -8.38 12.57
C MET A 316 11.19 -8.14 12.05
N LEU A 317 12.22 -8.42 12.86
CA LEU A 317 13.61 -8.09 12.53
C LEU A 317 14.54 -9.29 12.74
N PRO A 318 15.63 -9.44 11.97
CA PRO A 318 16.58 -10.54 12.10
C PRO A 318 17.65 -10.23 13.15
N LEU A 319 17.27 -10.22 14.43
CA LEU A 319 18.13 -9.87 15.56
C LEU A 319 19.11 -11.00 15.92
N SER A 320 18.77 -12.24 15.60
CA SER A 320 19.57 -13.44 15.89
C SER A 320 19.94 -13.56 17.37
N LEU A 321 18.95 -13.34 18.24
CA LEU A 321 19.05 -13.48 19.69
C LEU A 321 19.23 -14.94 20.11
N ASP A 322 18.84 -15.88 19.26
CA ASP A 322 19.08 -17.33 19.40
C ASP A 322 20.57 -17.69 19.51
N LYS A 323 21.46 -16.78 19.10
CA LYS A 323 22.92 -16.97 19.10
C LYS A 323 23.63 -16.31 20.27
N ILE A 324 22.89 -15.67 21.18
CA ILE A 324 23.43 -14.89 22.29
C ILE A 324 23.12 -15.63 23.59
N ASN A 325 24.14 -16.06 24.33
CA ASN A 325 23.94 -16.76 25.61
C ASN A 325 23.98 -15.82 26.82
N ASP A 326 24.75 -14.73 26.75
CA ASP A 326 24.87 -13.73 27.81
C ASP A 326 25.18 -12.31 27.28
N GLU A 327 25.34 -11.34 28.20
CA GLU A 327 25.61 -9.92 27.85
C GLU A 327 26.98 -9.71 27.19
N LEU A 328 27.99 -10.52 27.52
CA LEU A 328 29.33 -10.42 26.90
C LEU A 328 29.28 -10.94 25.45
N ASP A 329 28.52 -12.02 25.22
CA ASP A 329 28.23 -12.55 23.89
C ASP A 329 27.46 -11.53 23.02
N MET A 330 26.62 -10.68 23.63
CA MET A 330 25.85 -9.67 22.89
C MET A 330 26.73 -8.60 22.26
N GLU A 331 27.70 -8.05 22.99
CA GLU A 331 28.59 -7.01 22.45
C GLU A 331 29.45 -7.56 21.31
N GLU A 332 29.97 -8.78 21.47
CA GLU A 332 30.77 -9.45 20.45
C GLU A 332 29.94 -9.85 19.22
N HIS A 333 28.72 -10.34 19.44
CA HIS A 333 27.78 -10.65 18.34
C HIS A 333 27.42 -9.39 17.55
N LEU A 334 27.15 -8.27 18.23
CA LEU A 334 26.92 -7.01 17.53
C LEU A 334 28.19 -6.57 16.78
N LYS A 335 29.41 -6.75 17.30
CA LYS A 335 30.63 -6.42 16.53
C LYS A 335 30.84 -7.29 15.29
N THR A 336 30.46 -8.56 15.35
CA THR A 336 30.76 -9.54 14.30
C THR A 336 29.62 -9.73 13.28
N ASP A 337 28.36 -9.58 13.69
CA ASP A 337 27.19 -9.78 12.85
C ASP A 337 26.60 -8.47 12.32
N ALA A 338 27.00 -8.11 11.10
CA ALA A 338 26.54 -6.91 10.42
C ALA A 338 25.02 -6.83 10.26
N THR A 339 24.34 -7.96 10.08
CA THR A 339 22.89 -7.95 9.88
C THR A 339 22.16 -7.65 11.19
N SER A 340 22.61 -8.24 12.30
CA SER A 340 22.05 -7.95 13.63
C SER A 340 22.27 -6.48 14.01
N ARG A 341 23.44 -5.90 13.70
CA ARG A 341 23.66 -4.45 13.83
C ARG A 341 22.66 -3.62 13.04
N ILE A 342 22.51 -3.90 11.74
CA ILE A 342 21.57 -3.16 10.86
C ILE A 342 20.14 -3.26 11.41
N ALA A 343 19.73 -4.44 11.84
CA ALA A 343 18.41 -4.66 12.44
C ALA A 343 18.22 -3.86 13.75
N THR A 344 19.27 -3.79 14.57
CA THR A 344 19.27 -3.07 15.84
C THR A 344 19.22 -1.55 15.61
N ASP A 345 20.04 -1.03 14.70
CA ASP A 345 20.03 0.38 14.30
C ASP A 345 18.65 0.79 13.75
N PHE A 346 18.08 -0.03 12.88
CA PHE A 346 16.73 0.19 12.36
C PHE A 346 15.66 0.18 13.46
N LEU A 347 15.77 -0.72 14.45
CA LEU A 347 14.87 -0.77 15.59
C LEU A 347 14.99 0.50 16.46
N ILE A 348 16.20 1.00 16.70
CA ILE A 348 16.41 2.26 17.44
C ILE A 348 15.72 3.42 16.72
N GLY A 349 15.86 3.49 15.40
CA GLY A 349 15.14 4.47 14.57
C GLY A 349 13.62 4.37 14.72
N LEU A 350 13.06 3.15 14.65
CA LEU A 350 11.63 2.92 14.86
C LEU A 350 11.18 3.41 16.24
N MET A 351 11.92 3.08 17.30
CA MET A 351 11.59 3.50 18.67
C MET A 351 11.55 5.03 18.78
N MET A 352 12.49 5.73 18.16
CA MET A 352 12.47 7.20 18.13
C MET A 352 11.29 7.77 17.34
N ALA A 353 10.89 7.12 16.25
CA ALA A 353 9.68 7.51 15.51
C ALA A 353 8.40 7.33 16.35
N ARG A 354 8.31 6.22 17.09
CA ARG A 354 7.23 5.97 18.06
C ARG A 354 7.21 7.06 19.12
N ASP A 355 8.34 7.35 19.75
CA ASP A 355 8.43 8.33 20.83
C ASP A 355 8.06 9.75 20.30
N SER A 356 8.48 10.07 19.07
CA SER A 356 8.10 11.31 18.38
C SER A 356 6.60 11.37 18.12
N ALA A 357 5.98 10.28 17.65
CA ALA A 357 4.54 10.21 17.45
C ALA A 357 3.76 10.32 18.78
N MET A 358 4.27 9.73 19.86
CA MET A 358 3.68 9.84 21.20
C MET A 358 3.72 11.27 21.73
N SER A 359 4.76 12.03 21.42
CA SER A 359 4.87 13.45 21.81
C SER A 359 3.78 14.34 21.21
N ILE A 360 3.18 13.93 20.09
CA ILE A 360 2.07 14.62 19.42
C ILE A 360 0.70 13.96 19.68
N GLY A 361 0.62 13.07 20.68
CA GLY A 361 -0.64 12.50 21.18
C GLY A 361 -1.08 11.18 20.53
N LEU A 362 -0.28 10.59 19.65
CA LEU A 362 -0.59 9.27 19.07
C LEU A 362 -0.17 8.15 20.02
N GLN A 363 -1.06 7.17 20.23
CA GLN A 363 -0.73 5.99 21.02
C GLN A 363 -0.17 4.91 20.10
N VAL A 364 1.12 4.64 20.22
CA VAL A 364 1.82 3.67 19.34
C VAL A 364 2.56 2.65 20.17
N THR A 365 2.32 1.37 19.90
CA THR A 365 3.01 0.24 20.53
C THR A 365 3.68 -0.65 19.48
N TYR A 366 4.83 -1.21 19.85
CA TYR A 366 5.57 -2.16 19.03
C TYR A 366 5.76 -3.46 19.80
N ASP A 367 5.46 -4.57 19.14
CA ASP A 367 5.86 -5.90 19.57
C ASP A 367 6.95 -6.40 18.63
N VAL A 368 8.14 -6.63 19.18
CA VAL A 368 9.33 -6.97 18.40
C VAL A 368 9.50 -8.48 18.35
N TYR A 369 9.64 -9.02 17.16
CA TYR A 369 9.81 -10.44 16.90
C TYR A 369 11.13 -10.70 16.17
N ASP A 370 11.93 -11.63 16.69
CA ASP A 370 13.16 -12.06 16.03
C ASP A 370 12.87 -13.09 14.94
N THR A 371 13.10 -12.71 13.70
CA THR A 371 12.90 -13.60 12.55
C THR A 371 14.02 -14.60 12.35
N GLU A 372 15.17 -14.45 13.04
CA GLU A 372 16.34 -15.34 12.96
C GLU A 372 16.87 -15.56 11.51
N ARG A 373 16.46 -14.71 10.55
CA ARG A 373 16.69 -14.91 9.10
C ARG A 373 16.10 -16.22 8.58
N SER A 374 15.09 -16.75 9.26
CA SER A 374 14.56 -18.09 9.05
C SER A 374 13.07 -18.05 8.72
N GLU A 375 12.70 -18.72 7.63
CA GLU A 375 11.28 -18.90 7.28
C GLU A 375 10.55 -19.78 8.32
N SER A 376 11.25 -20.68 9.01
CA SER A 376 10.63 -21.49 10.07
C SER A 376 10.31 -20.65 11.29
N ALA A 377 11.24 -19.81 11.75
CA ALA A 377 11.01 -18.88 12.86
C ALA A 377 9.86 -17.91 12.53
N VAL A 378 9.84 -17.37 11.31
CA VAL A 378 8.71 -16.54 10.83
C VAL A 378 7.39 -17.29 10.87
N ARG A 379 7.35 -18.56 10.43
CA ARG A 379 6.12 -19.38 10.52
C ARG A 379 5.69 -19.59 11.97
N SER A 380 6.61 -19.87 12.89
CA SER A 380 6.30 -19.99 14.31
C SER A 380 5.70 -18.70 14.88
N ILE A 381 6.34 -17.55 14.60
CA ILE A 381 5.83 -16.23 15.02
C ILE A 381 4.40 -16.02 14.52
N LEU A 382 4.14 -16.28 13.24
CA LEU A 382 2.81 -16.11 12.63
C LEU A 382 1.75 -17.06 13.21
N LEU A 383 2.13 -18.28 13.61
CA LEU A 383 1.22 -19.26 14.20
C LEU A 383 0.91 -18.99 15.68
N GLU A 384 1.88 -18.47 16.42
CA GLU A 384 1.79 -18.25 17.86
C GLU A 384 1.12 -16.92 18.22
N ASN A 385 1.02 -15.99 17.27
CA ASN A 385 0.51 -14.64 17.50
C ASN A 385 -0.72 -14.33 16.63
N LYS A 386 -1.64 -13.53 17.17
CA LYS A 386 -2.85 -13.08 16.45
C LYS A 386 -2.57 -11.78 15.70
N PHE A 387 -2.15 -11.91 14.44
CA PHE A 387 -1.79 -10.77 13.60
C PHE A 387 -2.97 -9.83 13.26
N GLU A 388 -4.21 -10.34 13.31
CA GLU A 388 -5.45 -9.56 13.15
C GLU A 388 -5.62 -8.38 14.13
N ASN A 389 -4.91 -8.41 15.26
CA ASN A 389 -4.92 -7.34 16.26
C ASN A 389 -3.87 -6.23 15.99
N TYR A 390 -3.07 -6.39 14.94
CA TYR A 390 -2.04 -5.42 14.58
C TYR A 390 -2.52 -4.52 13.45
N THR A 391 -2.18 -3.24 13.56
CA THR A 391 -2.34 -2.23 12.53
C THR A 391 -1.54 -2.58 11.27
N GLY A 392 -0.38 -3.20 11.44
CA GLY A 392 0.49 -3.63 10.35
C GLY A 392 1.77 -4.28 10.87
N VAL A 393 2.55 -4.80 9.94
CA VAL A 393 3.87 -5.38 10.19
C VAL A 393 4.94 -4.48 9.59
N ILE A 394 5.94 -4.09 10.37
CA ILE A 394 7.14 -3.39 9.87
C ILE A 394 8.29 -4.40 9.82
N GLY A 395 8.91 -4.54 8.65
CA GLY A 395 9.77 -5.66 8.29
C GLY A 395 8.97 -6.83 7.69
N PRO A 396 9.58 -8.01 7.48
CA PRO A 396 10.99 -8.35 7.67
C PRO A 396 12.00 -7.60 6.77
N LEU A 397 13.30 -7.78 7.03
CA LEU A 397 14.39 -7.17 6.25
C LEU A 397 14.87 -8.05 5.07
N PHE A 398 14.61 -9.36 5.11
CA PHE A 398 15.03 -10.32 4.09
C PHE A 398 13.89 -10.71 3.15
N SER A 399 14.17 -10.77 1.84
CA SER A 399 13.21 -11.03 0.76
C SER A 399 12.33 -12.24 1.00
N LYS A 400 12.94 -13.36 1.42
CA LYS A 400 12.22 -14.62 1.66
C LYS A 400 11.24 -14.50 2.83
N ASN A 401 11.68 -13.89 3.92
CA ASN A 401 10.85 -13.64 5.10
C ASN A 401 9.74 -12.64 4.79
N VAL A 402 10.03 -11.57 4.03
CA VAL A 402 9.02 -10.60 3.55
C VAL A 402 7.92 -11.30 2.78
N LEU A 403 8.29 -12.15 1.82
CA LEU A 403 7.32 -12.90 1.03
C LEU A 403 6.48 -13.84 1.86
N GLN A 404 7.11 -14.55 2.79
CA GLN A 404 6.41 -15.48 3.66
C GLN A 404 5.38 -14.74 4.52
N VAL A 405 5.76 -13.63 5.16
CA VAL A 405 4.83 -12.81 5.98
C VAL A 405 3.70 -12.24 5.10
N ALA A 406 4.04 -11.61 3.98
CA ALA A 406 3.06 -11.00 3.09
C ALA A 406 2.07 -12.03 2.53
N LYS A 407 2.53 -13.23 2.20
CA LYS A 407 1.69 -14.34 1.71
C LYS A 407 0.68 -14.79 2.76
N GLU A 408 1.14 -15.06 3.99
CA GLU A 408 0.29 -15.60 5.05
C GLU A 408 -0.72 -14.55 5.54
N LEU A 409 -0.33 -13.28 5.63
CA LEU A 409 -1.19 -12.19 6.12
C LEU A 409 -2.10 -11.56 5.03
N ARG A 410 -2.05 -12.09 3.81
CA ARG A 410 -2.76 -11.49 2.65
C ARG A 410 -4.28 -11.53 2.80
N SER A 411 -4.85 -12.61 3.34
CA SER A 411 -6.31 -12.77 3.48
C SER A 411 -6.90 -11.69 4.39
N ASP A 412 -6.15 -11.35 5.43
CA ASP A 412 -6.57 -10.45 6.49
C ASP A 412 -6.29 -8.98 6.12
N ARG A 413 -5.65 -8.76 4.96
CA ARG A 413 -5.25 -7.46 4.43
C ARG A 413 -4.39 -6.66 5.41
N ILE A 414 -3.59 -7.34 6.23
CA ILE A 414 -2.68 -6.67 7.15
C ILE A 414 -1.50 -6.12 6.34
N PRO A 415 -1.23 -4.81 6.39
CA PRO A 415 -0.09 -4.21 5.71
C PRO A 415 1.24 -4.84 6.16
N VAL A 416 2.08 -5.19 5.21
CA VAL A 416 3.47 -5.62 5.46
C VAL A 416 4.39 -4.59 4.81
N ILE A 417 5.08 -3.80 5.64
CA ILE A 417 5.93 -2.70 5.22
C ILE A 417 7.37 -3.18 5.18
N SER A 418 7.93 -3.37 3.98
CA SER A 418 9.31 -3.81 3.77
C SER A 418 10.24 -2.59 3.65
N PRO A 419 11.18 -2.38 4.61
CA PRO A 419 11.90 -1.11 4.73
C PRO A 419 13.21 -1.01 3.95
N LEU A 420 13.91 -2.14 3.76
CA LEU A 420 15.28 -2.21 3.25
C LEU A 420 15.43 -3.12 2.03
N THR A 421 14.51 -4.04 1.82
CA THR A 421 14.67 -5.08 0.80
C THR A 421 14.31 -4.54 -0.57
N ASN A 422 15.24 -4.63 -1.53
CA ASN A 422 14.94 -4.46 -2.94
C ASN A 422 14.66 -5.84 -3.53
N THR A 423 13.43 -6.12 -3.96
CA THR A 423 13.11 -7.48 -4.45
C THR A 423 12.31 -7.46 -5.73
N ASP A 424 12.91 -8.02 -6.78
CA ASP A 424 12.26 -8.48 -8.01
C ASP A 424 11.39 -9.70 -7.72
N VAL A 425 10.29 -9.44 -7.04
CA VAL A 425 9.51 -10.47 -6.40
C VAL A 425 8.04 -10.15 -6.59
N GLU A 426 7.23 -11.21 -6.68
CA GLU A 426 5.79 -11.08 -6.76
C GLU A 426 5.24 -10.32 -5.56
N LEU A 427 4.91 -9.05 -5.76
CA LEU A 427 4.34 -8.21 -4.72
C LEU A 427 2.92 -8.69 -4.39
N TYR A 428 2.70 -9.14 -3.15
CA TYR A 428 1.35 -9.38 -2.66
C TYR A 428 0.61 -8.06 -2.44
N ARG A 429 -0.72 -8.07 -2.54
CA ARG A 429 -1.56 -6.85 -2.45
C ARG A 429 -1.46 -6.08 -1.14
N ASN A 430 -1.02 -6.75 -0.08
CA ASN A 430 -0.80 -6.17 1.24
C ASN A 430 0.67 -5.79 1.52
N LEU A 431 1.60 -6.09 0.59
CA LEU A 431 2.99 -5.70 0.69
C LEU A 431 3.18 -4.26 0.23
N VAL A 432 3.96 -3.50 1.01
CA VAL A 432 4.36 -2.12 0.71
C VAL A 432 5.88 -2.04 0.79
N GLN A 433 6.53 -1.84 -0.34
CA GLN A 433 7.98 -1.62 -0.40
C GLN A 433 8.27 -0.13 -0.26
N THR A 434 9.02 0.24 0.77
CA THR A 434 9.37 1.64 1.01
C THR A 434 10.67 2.06 0.34
N ARG A 435 11.46 1.09 -0.15
CA ARG A 435 12.66 1.34 -0.96
C ARG A 435 12.28 1.25 -2.44
N PRO A 436 12.55 2.27 -3.26
CA PRO A 436 12.51 2.17 -4.72
C PRO A 436 13.42 1.05 -5.22
N SER A 437 13.10 0.45 -6.37
CA SER A 437 14.00 -0.52 -7.01
C SER A 437 15.15 0.16 -7.72
N ASP A 438 16.26 -0.56 -7.91
CA ASP A 438 17.42 -0.05 -8.65
C ASP A 438 17.07 0.24 -10.12
N ASP A 439 16.17 -0.56 -10.71
CA ASP A 439 15.61 -0.27 -12.03
C ASP A 439 14.81 1.03 -12.06
N LEU A 440 14.08 1.34 -10.99
CA LEU A 440 13.38 2.62 -10.88
C LEU A 440 14.36 3.79 -10.72
N LEU A 441 15.44 3.64 -9.93
CA LEU A 441 16.50 4.66 -9.83
C LEU A 441 17.11 4.94 -11.22
N LYS A 442 17.45 3.88 -11.96
CA LYS A 442 17.96 3.96 -13.34
C LYS A 442 16.94 4.60 -14.28
N LEU A 443 15.67 4.23 -14.19
CA LEU A 443 14.59 4.82 -14.99
C LEU A 443 14.45 6.32 -14.74
N ARG A 444 14.45 6.76 -13.47
CA ARG A 444 14.37 8.17 -13.10
C ARG A 444 15.58 8.96 -13.61
N MET A 445 16.79 8.38 -13.52
CA MET A 445 17.99 8.97 -14.11
C MET A 445 17.88 9.12 -15.64
N LYS A 446 17.40 8.10 -16.35
CA LYS A 446 17.16 8.16 -17.81
C LYS A 446 16.15 9.23 -18.18
N GLN A 447 15.04 9.34 -17.43
CA GLN A 447 14.02 10.38 -17.63
C GLN A 447 14.61 11.79 -17.42
N PHE A 448 15.39 11.97 -16.35
CA PHE A 448 16.09 13.22 -16.08
C PHE A 448 17.03 13.60 -17.23
N LEU A 449 17.91 12.68 -17.65
CA LEU A 449 18.89 12.92 -18.70
C LEU A 449 18.25 13.26 -20.04
N LYS A 450 17.11 12.65 -20.39
CA LYS A 450 16.38 12.95 -21.64
C LYS A 450 15.96 14.41 -21.75
N ILE A 451 15.63 15.03 -20.61
CA ILE A 451 15.27 16.45 -20.54
C ILE A 451 16.54 17.30 -20.44
N TYR A 452 17.43 16.96 -19.51
CA TYR A 452 18.61 17.77 -19.18
C TYR A 452 19.63 17.83 -20.33
N ALA A 453 19.77 16.78 -21.14
CA ALA A 453 20.78 16.69 -22.19
C ALA A 453 20.40 17.38 -23.50
N LYS A 454 19.19 17.92 -23.64
CA LYS A 454 18.73 18.58 -24.88
C LYS A 454 19.65 19.73 -25.29
N GLY A 455 20.13 19.71 -26.53
CA GLY A 455 21.03 20.74 -27.09
C GLY A 455 22.48 20.68 -26.59
N LYS A 456 22.82 19.70 -25.74
CA LYS A 456 24.16 19.55 -25.13
C LYS A 456 24.98 18.49 -25.87
N ASN A 457 26.28 18.46 -25.59
CA ASN A 457 27.16 17.41 -26.10
C ASN A 457 27.08 16.17 -25.19
N VAL A 458 26.58 15.04 -25.69
CA VAL A 458 26.45 13.81 -24.90
C VAL A 458 27.59 12.83 -25.21
N ILE A 459 28.27 12.37 -24.16
CA ILE A 459 29.35 11.39 -24.23
C ILE A 459 28.97 10.22 -23.31
N ILE A 460 28.99 9.00 -23.82
CA ILE A 460 28.68 7.79 -23.05
C ILE A 460 29.96 6.98 -22.86
N VAL A 461 30.40 6.85 -21.61
CA VAL A 461 31.50 5.95 -21.24
C VAL A 461 30.91 4.55 -21.05
N THR A 462 31.52 3.54 -21.67
CA THR A 462 31.02 2.15 -21.64
C THR A 462 32.09 1.16 -21.21
N ASP A 463 31.67 -0.05 -20.85
CA ASP A 463 32.56 -1.16 -20.54
C ASP A 463 32.15 -2.43 -21.29
N ASN A 464 33.00 -3.46 -21.20
CA ASN A 464 32.76 -4.75 -21.82
C ASN A 464 31.91 -5.71 -20.95
N LYS A 465 31.57 -5.33 -19.70
CA LYS A 465 30.85 -6.19 -18.75
C LYS A 465 29.34 -5.96 -18.74
N LYS A 466 28.86 -4.76 -19.13
CA LYS A 466 27.43 -4.41 -19.20
C LYS A 466 27.02 -3.92 -20.59
N PRO A 467 26.95 -4.82 -21.59
CA PRO A 467 26.47 -4.46 -22.93
C PRO A 467 25.01 -3.96 -22.91
N GLN A 468 24.20 -4.39 -21.95
CA GLN A 468 22.82 -3.92 -21.79
C GLN A 468 22.76 -2.43 -21.44
N LEU A 469 23.54 -1.99 -20.45
CA LEU A 469 23.55 -0.58 -20.01
C LEU A 469 24.01 0.34 -21.14
N ARG A 470 25.05 -0.07 -21.88
CA ARG A 470 25.49 0.61 -23.11
C ARG A 470 24.35 0.72 -24.12
N SER A 471 23.65 -0.38 -24.39
CA SER A 471 22.58 -0.43 -25.39
C SER A 471 21.41 0.48 -24.99
N GLU A 472 21.02 0.46 -23.72
CA GLU A 472 19.96 1.32 -23.17
C GLU A 472 20.26 2.81 -23.35
N PHE A 473 21.46 3.27 -22.98
CA PHE A 473 21.83 4.68 -23.11
C PHE A 473 22.12 5.11 -24.55
N SER A 474 22.67 4.22 -25.38
CA SER A 474 22.88 4.51 -26.81
C SER A 474 21.55 4.66 -27.55
N ALA A 475 20.55 3.85 -27.20
CA ALA A 475 19.20 3.99 -27.76
C ALA A 475 18.51 5.29 -27.29
N LEU A 476 18.77 5.72 -26.05
CA LEU A 476 18.23 6.97 -25.51
C LEU A 476 18.86 8.22 -26.14
N PHE A 477 20.13 8.13 -26.55
CA PHE A 477 20.89 9.22 -27.16
C PHE A 477 21.59 8.76 -28.46
N PRO A 478 20.87 8.66 -29.59
CA PRO A 478 21.41 8.16 -30.86
C PRO A 478 22.63 8.94 -31.37
N ASP A 479 22.67 10.25 -31.10
CA ASP A 479 23.76 11.15 -31.51
C ASP A 479 24.92 11.23 -30.50
N ALA A 480 24.87 10.44 -29.41
CA ALA A 480 25.91 10.48 -28.39
C ALA A 480 27.24 9.90 -28.89
N LYS A 481 28.33 10.47 -28.38
CA LYS A 481 29.68 9.94 -28.62
C LYS A 481 29.95 8.80 -27.65
N VAL A 482 29.93 7.57 -28.18
CA VAL A 482 30.08 6.37 -27.36
C VAL A 482 31.55 5.96 -27.27
N LEU A 483 32.11 6.00 -26.06
CA LEU A 483 33.47 5.55 -25.78
C LEU A 483 33.46 4.06 -25.45
N ILE A 484 33.96 3.26 -26.39
CA ILE A 484 34.02 1.81 -26.29
C ILE A 484 35.46 1.40 -25.91
N PRO A 485 35.66 0.53 -24.91
CA PRO A 485 36.98 0.01 -24.60
C PRO A 485 37.59 -0.76 -25.76
N ASN A 486 38.92 -0.70 -25.88
CA ASN A 486 39.63 -1.53 -26.84
C ASN A 486 39.45 -3.02 -26.51
N GLU A 487 38.95 -3.81 -27.46
CA GLU A 487 38.64 -5.23 -27.26
C GLU A 487 39.81 -6.07 -26.74
N LYS A 488 41.05 -5.75 -27.17
CA LYS A 488 42.24 -6.52 -26.80
C LYS A 488 42.84 -6.13 -25.46
N LYS A 489 42.75 -4.85 -25.09
CA LYS A 489 43.41 -4.27 -23.90
C LYS A 489 42.44 -3.89 -22.77
N ASN A 490 41.14 -3.98 -23.01
CA ASN A 490 40.08 -3.57 -22.09
C ASN A 490 40.34 -2.19 -21.46
N TYR A 491 40.70 -1.20 -22.30
CA TYR A 491 41.07 0.16 -21.89
C TYR A 491 40.57 1.19 -22.91
N ILE A 492 40.24 2.40 -22.45
CA ILE A 492 39.90 3.56 -23.28
C ILE A 492 41.06 4.54 -23.22
N TYR A 493 41.69 4.81 -24.37
CA TYR A 493 42.81 5.75 -24.43
C TYR A 493 42.40 7.16 -24.00
N LYS A 494 43.24 7.83 -23.17
CA LYS A 494 43.02 9.21 -22.70
C LYS A 494 42.64 10.19 -23.82
N VAL A 495 43.26 10.08 -24.99
CA VAL A 495 42.94 10.92 -26.17
C VAL A 495 41.49 10.77 -26.63
N ASN A 496 40.90 9.58 -26.48
CA ASN A 496 39.51 9.32 -26.87
C ASN A 496 38.52 9.96 -25.89
N TYR A 497 38.84 10.05 -24.60
CA TYR A 497 38.00 10.82 -23.67
C TYR A 497 37.96 12.30 -24.03
N LEU A 498 39.12 12.86 -24.37
CA LEU A 498 39.30 14.30 -24.53
C LEU A 498 38.82 14.83 -25.88
N LYS A 499 39.00 14.08 -26.97
CA LYS A 499 38.67 14.54 -28.33
C LYS A 499 37.16 14.72 -28.55
N GLU A 500 36.33 14.08 -27.73
CA GLU A 500 34.87 14.15 -27.84
C GLU A 500 34.25 15.34 -27.11
N LEU A 501 35.06 16.11 -26.35
CA LEU A 501 34.61 17.30 -25.66
C LEU A 501 34.32 18.44 -26.66
N ASP A 502 33.19 19.11 -26.44
CA ASP A 502 32.80 20.32 -27.16
C ASP A 502 33.27 21.55 -26.35
N PRO A 503 34.00 22.50 -26.96
CA PRO A 503 34.55 23.66 -26.25
C PRO A 503 33.51 24.73 -25.92
N VAL A 504 32.32 24.69 -26.53
CA VAL A 504 31.27 25.72 -26.38
C VAL A 504 30.05 25.16 -25.64
N LYS A 505 29.59 23.96 -26.03
CA LYS A 505 28.43 23.32 -25.41
C LYS A 505 28.80 22.69 -24.07
N GLU A 506 27.82 22.59 -23.18
CA GLU A 506 27.97 21.75 -22.00
C GLU A 506 28.13 20.28 -22.42
N ASN A 507 29.08 19.60 -21.78
CA ASN A 507 29.41 18.21 -22.00
C ASN A 507 28.75 17.35 -20.92
N ILE A 508 27.80 16.52 -21.33
CA ILE A 508 27.10 15.55 -20.49
C ILE A 508 27.82 14.21 -20.62
N VAL A 509 28.55 13.83 -19.57
CA VAL A 509 29.25 12.55 -19.52
C VAL A 509 28.41 11.55 -18.75
N ILE A 510 27.95 10.49 -19.41
CA ILE A 510 27.15 9.43 -18.80
C ILE A 510 28.06 8.21 -18.58
N LEU A 511 28.18 7.78 -17.32
CA LEU A 511 28.88 6.56 -16.93
C LEU A 511 27.94 5.36 -17.07
N ALA A 512 27.89 4.79 -18.28
CA ALA A 512 27.24 3.50 -18.54
C ALA A 512 28.24 2.35 -18.31
N VAL A 513 28.88 2.34 -17.14
CA VAL A 513 29.95 1.42 -16.76
C VAL A 513 29.77 0.92 -15.33
N ASP A 514 30.28 -0.28 -15.09
CA ASP A 514 30.34 -0.94 -13.78
C ASP A 514 31.77 -1.18 -13.31
N GLN A 515 32.74 -1.29 -14.22
CA GLN A 515 34.13 -1.50 -13.79
C GLN A 515 34.71 -0.22 -13.17
N VAL A 516 35.15 -0.35 -11.93
CA VAL A 516 35.84 0.70 -11.15
C VAL A 516 36.94 1.39 -11.96
N GLY A 517 37.74 0.64 -12.73
CA GLY A 517 38.80 1.21 -13.57
C GLY A 517 38.32 2.26 -14.57
N PHE A 518 37.22 1.99 -15.30
CA PHE A 518 36.68 2.96 -16.26
C PHE A 518 36.05 4.18 -15.58
N ILE A 519 35.40 3.97 -14.43
CA ILE A 519 34.84 5.05 -13.62
C ILE A 519 35.96 5.98 -13.16
N THR A 520 37.00 5.42 -12.54
CA THR A 520 38.17 6.18 -12.05
C THR A 520 38.90 6.91 -13.17
N ASP A 521 39.10 6.27 -14.32
CA ASP A 521 39.74 6.88 -15.49
C ASP A 521 38.93 8.06 -16.04
N ALA A 522 37.60 7.90 -16.16
CA ALA A 522 36.71 8.94 -16.63
C ALA A 522 36.67 10.13 -15.66
N VAL A 523 36.44 9.87 -14.37
CA VAL A 523 36.42 10.89 -13.31
C VAL A 523 37.75 11.66 -13.29
N THR A 524 38.88 10.95 -13.32
CA THR A 524 40.22 11.58 -13.31
C THR A 524 40.48 12.38 -14.58
N THR A 525 40.11 11.87 -15.74
CA THR A 525 40.40 12.52 -17.02
C THR A 525 39.56 13.76 -17.25
N TYR A 526 38.25 13.68 -16.96
CA TYR A 526 37.34 14.80 -17.17
C TYR A 526 37.47 15.88 -16.10
N SER A 527 37.70 15.53 -14.82
CA SER A 527 37.90 16.53 -13.76
C SER A 527 39.08 17.45 -14.05
N ALA A 528 40.14 16.94 -14.71
CA ALA A 528 41.28 17.73 -15.15
C ALA A 528 40.99 18.70 -16.32
N LYS A 529 39.75 18.76 -16.81
CA LYS A 529 39.34 19.63 -17.94
C LYS A 529 38.22 20.60 -17.61
N THR A 530 37.70 20.57 -16.40
CA THR A 530 36.59 21.43 -15.94
C THR A 530 36.94 22.93 -15.96
N ASP A 531 38.22 23.29 -15.89
CA ASP A 531 38.69 24.68 -16.05
C ASP A 531 38.58 25.21 -17.49
N THR A 532 38.45 24.32 -18.47
CA THR A 532 38.46 24.66 -19.90
C THR A 532 37.17 24.28 -20.62
N HIS A 533 36.38 23.38 -20.03
CA HIS A 533 35.16 22.84 -20.62
C HIS A 533 34.10 22.77 -19.53
N ASN A 534 32.85 23.10 -19.87
CA ASN A 534 31.72 22.87 -18.99
C ASN A 534 31.35 21.38 -19.06
N ILE A 535 31.52 20.65 -17.95
CA ILE A 535 31.31 19.20 -17.87
C ILE A 535 30.40 18.89 -16.68
N THR A 536 29.33 18.14 -16.95
CA THR A 536 28.47 17.54 -15.92
C THR A 536 28.48 16.02 -16.11
N MET A 537 28.84 15.30 -15.05
CA MET A 537 28.96 13.84 -15.08
C MET A 537 27.79 13.18 -14.37
N PHE A 538 27.28 12.11 -14.96
CA PHE A 538 26.16 11.31 -14.44
C PHE A 538 26.58 9.87 -14.25
N GLY A 539 26.30 9.31 -13.09
CA GLY A 539 26.47 7.87 -12.83
C GLY A 539 25.24 7.27 -12.18
N MET A 540 25.27 5.94 -12.04
CA MET A 540 24.11 5.17 -11.56
C MET A 540 24.10 4.97 -10.04
N ASP A 541 25.15 5.39 -9.34
CA ASP A 541 25.31 5.22 -7.90
C ASP A 541 26.21 6.33 -7.31
N ALA A 542 26.27 6.45 -5.99
CA ALA A 542 27.14 7.39 -5.29
C ALA A 542 28.63 7.02 -5.40
N TYR A 543 28.91 5.73 -5.65
CA TYR A 543 30.26 5.14 -5.63
C TYR A 543 30.94 5.23 -4.26
N ASP A 544 30.16 5.14 -3.17
CA ASP A 544 30.66 5.21 -1.78
C ASP A 544 31.75 4.18 -1.46
N ASP A 545 31.73 3.02 -2.12
CA ASP A 545 32.72 1.95 -1.96
C ASP A 545 34.01 2.19 -2.77
N MET A 546 34.10 3.30 -3.51
CA MET A 546 35.26 3.65 -4.32
C MET A 546 36.05 4.80 -3.69
N ASP A 547 37.39 4.70 -3.70
CA ASP A 547 38.30 5.76 -3.25
C ASP A 547 38.39 6.92 -4.27
N LEU A 548 37.24 7.49 -4.65
CA LEU A 548 37.17 8.63 -5.57
C LEU A 548 37.27 9.96 -4.78
N PRO A 549 38.19 10.88 -5.15
CA PRO A 549 38.28 12.15 -4.45
C PRO A 549 37.01 12.99 -4.65
N ASN A 550 36.31 13.33 -3.55
CA ASN A 550 35.10 14.17 -3.58
C ASN A 550 35.30 15.49 -4.33
N GLY A 551 36.50 16.09 -4.26
CA GLY A 551 36.83 17.30 -5.02
C GLY A 551 36.75 17.12 -6.55
N ARG A 552 37.07 15.93 -7.06
CA ARG A 552 36.92 15.61 -8.49
C ARG A 552 35.45 15.44 -8.85
N LEU A 553 34.68 14.72 -8.03
CA LEU A 553 33.24 14.55 -8.23
C LEU A 553 32.51 15.92 -8.20
N ALA A 554 32.86 16.77 -7.24
CA ALA A 554 32.39 18.15 -7.14
C ALA A 554 32.74 19.00 -8.36
N SER A 555 33.97 18.91 -8.88
CA SER A 555 34.37 19.65 -10.09
C SER A 555 33.56 19.25 -11.33
N LEU A 556 33.04 18.03 -11.34
CA LEU A 556 32.28 17.44 -12.44
C LEU A 556 30.77 17.59 -12.26
N ASN A 557 30.30 18.31 -11.23
CA ASN A 557 28.89 18.36 -10.84
C ASN A 557 28.28 16.94 -10.81
N TYR A 558 29.03 15.98 -10.25
CA TYR A 558 28.68 14.56 -10.35
C TYR A 558 27.28 14.32 -9.80
N THR A 559 26.42 13.74 -10.64
CA THR A 559 25.00 13.59 -10.39
C THR A 559 24.59 12.13 -10.45
N PHE A 560 23.82 11.66 -9.48
CA PHE A 560 23.41 10.26 -9.36
C PHE A 560 22.02 10.13 -8.70
N PRO A 561 21.27 9.04 -8.97
CA PRO A 561 19.99 8.80 -8.32
C PRO A 561 20.22 8.09 -6.97
N GLN A 562 19.41 8.41 -5.96
CA GLN A 562 19.48 7.78 -4.64
C GLN A 562 18.08 7.74 -3.99
N PHE A 563 17.82 6.80 -3.08
CA PHE A 563 16.56 6.70 -2.33
C PHE A 563 16.61 7.34 -0.94
N TYR A 564 17.79 7.73 -0.47
CA TYR A 564 18.03 8.49 0.73
C TYR A 564 19.02 9.63 0.46
N LYS A 565 19.10 10.57 1.39
CA LYS A 565 20.12 11.61 1.46
C LYS A 565 20.53 11.81 2.91
N ASP A 566 21.78 12.17 3.17
CA ASP A 566 22.22 12.39 4.54
C ASP A 566 21.47 13.54 5.21
N ALA A 567 21.15 13.36 6.49
CA ALA A 567 20.51 14.38 7.30
C ALA A 567 21.45 15.55 7.59
N ILE A 568 20.88 16.74 7.76
CA ILE A 568 21.62 17.91 8.25
C ILE A 568 21.50 17.93 9.77
N ASP A 569 22.59 18.31 10.46
CA ASP A 569 22.71 18.36 11.93
C ASP A 569 21.59 19.13 12.66
N ASP A 570 20.87 20.05 12.00
CA ASP A 570 19.81 20.87 12.61
C ASP A 570 18.43 20.16 12.70
N ASN A 571 18.31 18.94 12.17
CA ASN A 571 17.05 18.20 12.27
C ASN A 571 16.76 17.76 13.73
N PRO A 572 15.52 17.92 14.26
CA PRO A 572 15.18 17.52 15.62
C PRO A 572 15.50 16.06 15.97
N PHE A 573 15.19 15.10 15.09
CA PHE A 573 15.52 13.69 15.31
C PHE A 573 17.04 13.47 15.43
N VAL A 574 17.84 14.15 14.58
CA VAL A 574 19.31 14.04 14.62
C VAL A 574 19.86 14.60 15.92
N ARG A 575 19.34 15.75 16.37
CA ARG A 575 19.73 16.37 17.64
C ARG A 575 19.37 15.47 18.82
N ASP A 576 18.15 14.95 18.87
CA ASP A 576 17.66 14.09 19.94
C ASP A 576 18.46 12.77 19.99
N TYR A 577 18.79 12.20 18.83
CA TYR A 577 19.67 11.03 18.75
C TYR A 577 21.08 11.34 19.29
N ARG A 578 21.67 12.46 18.85
CA ARG A 578 23.01 12.88 19.29
C ARG A 578 23.05 13.17 20.79
N GLU A 579 22.02 13.79 21.34
CA GLU A 579 21.91 14.04 22.78
C GLU A 579 21.83 12.72 23.57
N LYS A 580 21.07 11.75 23.07
CA LYS A 580 20.88 10.45 23.72
C LYS A 580 22.09 9.52 23.61
N TYR A 581 22.77 9.50 22.46
CA TYR A 581 23.80 8.50 22.14
C TYR A 581 25.21 9.08 21.95
N GLY A 582 25.38 10.40 21.97
CA GLY A 582 26.69 11.06 21.83
C GLY A 582 27.31 10.98 20.43
N MET A 583 26.57 10.51 19.42
CA MET A 583 27.03 10.33 18.03
C MET A 583 25.91 10.65 17.04
N LEU A 584 26.25 10.81 15.75
CA LEU A 584 25.24 10.98 14.70
C LEU A 584 24.55 9.64 14.38
N PRO A 585 23.25 9.67 14.02
CA PRO A 585 22.57 8.48 13.54
C PRO A 585 23.20 8.04 12.22
N ASN A 586 23.36 6.73 12.03
CA ASN A 586 23.72 6.19 10.73
C ASN A 586 22.47 6.03 9.84
N LYS A 587 22.69 5.72 8.55
CA LYS A 587 21.60 5.58 7.56
C LYS A 587 20.52 4.56 7.94
N TYR A 588 20.84 3.52 8.72
CA TYR A 588 19.86 2.51 9.13
C TYR A 588 18.99 3.01 10.28
N VAL A 589 19.55 3.77 11.23
CA VAL A 589 18.77 4.46 12.26
C VAL A 589 17.83 5.48 11.64
N ALA A 590 18.35 6.34 10.76
CA ALA A 590 17.53 7.33 10.06
C ALA A 590 16.43 6.67 9.23
N ARG A 591 16.74 5.56 8.54
CA ARG A 591 15.75 4.78 7.80
C ARG A 591 14.67 4.17 8.69
N GLY A 592 15.03 3.68 9.88
CA GLY A 592 14.09 3.22 10.90
C GLY A 592 13.13 4.31 11.33
N PHE A 593 13.67 5.50 11.61
CA PHE A 593 12.87 6.66 11.97
C PHE A 593 11.92 7.08 10.85
N ASP A 594 12.45 7.30 9.64
CA ASP A 594 11.67 7.77 8.50
C ASP A 594 10.53 6.82 8.11
N VAL A 595 10.80 5.51 8.05
CA VAL A 595 9.78 4.51 7.73
C VAL A 595 8.76 4.41 8.85
N GLY A 596 9.20 4.33 10.11
CA GLY A 596 8.29 4.24 11.25
C GLY A 596 7.35 5.44 11.32
N PHE A 597 7.91 6.65 11.21
CA PHE A 597 7.15 7.88 11.35
C PHE A 597 6.20 8.09 10.17
N ASP A 598 6.63 7.84 8.93
CA ASP A 598 5.74 7.90 7.75
C ASP A 598 4.57 6.92 7.90
N VAL A 599 4.81 5.67 8.32
CA VAL A 599 3.76 4.65 8.50
C VAL A 599 2.76 5.04 9.59
N ILE A 600 3.25 5.46 10.76
CA ILE A 600 2.39 5.90 11.88
C ILE A 600 1.50 7.07 11.46
N LEU A 601 2.09 8.07 10.81
CA LEU A 601 1.36 9.27 10.40
C LEU A 601 0.36 8.96 9.28
N ARG A 602 0.72 8.09 8.34
CA ARG A 602 -0.17 7.61 7.27
C ARG A 602 -1.38 6.90 7.85
N GLN A 603 -1.19 5.98 8.79
CA GLN A 603 -2.30 5.35 9.52
C GLN A 603 -3.16 6.40 10.25
N ALA A 604 -2.55 7.30 11.03
CA ALA A 604 -3.26 8.32 11.81
C ALA A 604 -4.05 9.31 10.94
N SER A 605 -3.60 9.57 9.71
CA SER A 605 -4.18 10.58 8.81
C SER A 605 -5.49 10.18 8.13
N THR A 606 -5.89 8.91 8.23
CA THR A 606 -7.13 8.40 7.62
C THR A 606 -7.83 7.32 8.45
N GLY A 607 -7.15 6.72 9.43
CA GLY A 607 -7.63 5.53 10.15
C GLY A 607 -7.41 4.21 9.39
N ASP A 608 -6.99 4.25 8.12
CA ASP A 608 -6.63 3.07 7.32
C ASP A 608 -5.37 3.33 6.49
N PHE A 609 -4.33 2.54 6.72
CA PHE A 609 -3.04 2.73 6.06
C PHE A 609 -3.15 2.73 4.52
N PHE A 610 -3.92 1.81 3.91
CA PHE A 610 -4.01 1.74 2.45
C PHE A 610 -4.80 2.89 1.83
N ASP A 611 -5.78 3.44 2.53
CA ASP A 611 -6.48 4.64 2.07
C ASP A 611 -5.58 5.88 2.14
N SER A 612 -4.70 5.97 3.14
CA SER A 612 -3.69 7.02 3.19
C SER A 612 -2.72 7.00 1.99
N LEU A 613 -2.35 5.81 1.49
CA LEU A 613 -1.46 5.66 0.32
C LEU A 613 -2.11 6.21 -0.96
N LYS A 614 -3.44 6.17 -1.05
CA LYS A 614 -4.19 6.71 -2.20
C LYS A 614 -4.47 8.21 -2.06
N LYS A 615 -4.60 8.68 -0.82
CA LYS A 615 -4.99 10.06 -0.50
C LYS A 615 -3.81 11.03 -0.58
N TYR A 616 -2.64 10.62 -0.09
CA TYR A 616 -1.46 11.47 0.01
C TYR A 616 -0.35 10.96 -0.90
N GLY A 617 0.16 11.85 -1.76
CA GLY A 617 1.33 11.59 -2.60
C GLY A 617 2.64 11.74 -1.82
N LEU A 618 3.60 12.42 -2.44
CA LEU A 618 4.95 12.59 -1.91
C LEU A 618 4.99 13.16 -0.48
N THR A 619 5.64 12.40 0.40
CA THR A 619 6.07 12.82 1.74
C THR A 619 7.60 12.84 1.80
N LYS A 620 8.14 13.73 2.63
CA LYS A 620 9.59 13.86 2.88
C LYS A 620 9.80 13.77 4.39
N MET A 621 10.68 12.86 4.79
CA MET A 621 11.13 12.71 6.16
C MET A 621 12.55 13.26 6.31
N VAL A 622 13.35 12.74 7.23
CA VAL A 622 14.71 13.25 7.51
C VAL A 622 15.62 13.00 6.32
N GLU A 623 15.75 11.74 5.92
CA GLU A 623 16.66 11.28 4.87
C GLU A 623 15.92 10.68 3.67
N SER A 624 14.69 10.22 3.87
CA SER A 624 13.88 9.49 2.90
C SER A 624 12.73 10.34 2.36
N LYS A 625 12.27 9.98 1.16
CA LYS A 625 10.99 10.40 0.61
C LYS A 625 10.12 9.18 0.33
N PHE A 626 8.81 9.36 0.38
CA PHE A 626 7.85 8.31 0.08
C PHE A 626 6.75 8.82 -0.85
N ASP A 627 6.60 8.16 -1.99
CA ASP A 627 5.52 8.38 -2.94
C ASP A 627 5.05 7.01 -3.42
N TYR A 628 3.97 6.49 -2.82
CA TYR A 628 3.60 5.10 -3.01
C TYR A 628 2.67 4.92 -4.20
N SER A 629 3.12 4.15 -5.18
CA SER A 629 2.30 3.74 -6.32
C SER A 629 1.89 2.28 -6.17
N LYS A 630 0.69 1.96 -6.65
CA LYS A 630 0.17 0.60 -6.64
C LYS A 630 0.52 -0.10 -7.94
N GLN A 631 1.18 -1.26 -7.86
CA GLN A 631 1.38 -2.07 -9.06
C GLN A 631 0.13 -2.89 -9.38
N LEU A 632 -0.18 -3.04 -10.66
CA LEU A 632 -1.35 -3.77 -11.10
C LEU A 632 -1.38 -5.21 -10.56
N PHE A 633 -2.50 -5.57 -9.91
CA PHE A 633 -2.72 -6.84 -9.19
C PHE A 633 -1.79 -7.16 -8.02
N LYS A 634 -0.83 -6.27 -7.76
CA LYS A 634 0.30 -6.44 -6.87
C LYS A 634 0.20 -5.48 -5.67
N GLY A 635 1.25 -5.42 -4.87
CA GLY A 635 1.42 -4.51 -3.75
C GLY A 635 1.76 -3.08 -4.16
N TYR A 636 2.20 -2.28 -3.18
CA TYR A 636 2.65 -0.91 -3.36
C TYR A 636 4.18 -0.83 -3.35
N TYR A 637 4.73 0.12 -4.09
CA TYR A 637 6.15 0.40 -4.12
C TYR A 637 6.39 1.91 -4.09
N ASN A 638 7.50 2.32 -3.50
CA ASN A 638 7.90 3.72 -3.42
C ASN A 638 8.52 4.18 -4.74
N GLU A 639 8.02 5.28 -5.29
CA GLU A 639 8.50 5.93 -6.50
C GLU A 639 9.43 7.11 -6.27
N ALA A 640 9.57 7.54 -5.02
CA ALA A 640 10.34 8.73 -4.68
C ALA A 640 11.85 8.47 -4.79
N VAL A 641 12.50 9.26 -5.63
CA VAL A 641 13.94 9.20 -5.89
C VAL A 641 14.51 10.60 -5.74
N PHE A 642 15.65 10.70 -5.06
CA PHE A 642 16.49 11.89 -5.06
C PHE A 642 17.40 11.86 -6.28
N MET A 643 17.50 12.99 -6.96
CA MET A 643 18.61 13.28 -7.86
C MET A 643 19.62 14.09 -7.06
N LEU A 644 20.75 13.49 -6.70
CA LEU A 644 21.77 14.11 -5.86
C LEU A 644 22.95 14.57 -6.72
N GLN A 645 23.49 15.73 -6.39
CA GLN A 645 24.61 16.32 -7.09
C GLN A 645 25.67 16.86 -6.13
N TYR A 646 26.93 16.47 -6.35
CA TYR A 646 28.08 17.08 -5.69
C TYR A 646 28.24 18.54 -6.11
N GLN A 647 28.37 19.41 -5.11
CA GLN A 647 28.57 20.84 -5.27
C GLN A 647 30.05 21.20 -5.10
N LYS A 648 30.43 22.38 -5.59
CA LYS A 648 31.82 22.89 -5.49
C LYS A 648 32.33 23.04 -4.06
N ASP A 649 31.43 23.23 -3.09
CA ASP A 649 31.73 23.29 -1.65
C ASP A 649 31.79 21.90 -0.99
N LEU A 650 31.80 20.83 -1.79
CA LEU A 650 31.76 19.42 -1.40
C LEU A 650 30.44 18.97 -0.75
N SER A 651 29.44 19.86 -0.63
CA SER A 651 28.10 19.44 -0.21
C SER A 651 27.42 18.62 -1.30
N ILE A 652 26.48 17.75 -0.90
CA ILE A 652 25.62 17.03 -1.82
C ILE A 652 24.23 17.66 -1.72
N LYS A 653 23.69 18.12 -2.86
CA LYS A 653 22.37 18.74 -2.92
C LYS A 653 21.43 17.95 -3.80
N GLU A 654 20.18 17.91 -3.39
CA GLU A 654 19.09 17.49 -4.24
C GLU A 654 18.89 18.52 -5.35
N ILE A 655 18.90 18.06 -6.60
CA ILE A 655 18.55 18.86 -7.77
C ILE A 655 17.14 18.54 -8.20
N GLU A 656 16.29 19.56 -8.18
CA GLU A 656 14.89 19.41 -8.56
C GLU A 656 14.74 19.24 -10.07
N ILE A 657 13.83 18.34 -10.44
CA ILE A 657 13.37 18.18 -11.81
C ILE A 657 12.40 19.33 -12.07
N THR A 658 12.93 20.52 -12.32
CA THR A 658 12.09 21.60 -12.86
C THR A 658 11.92 21.31 -14.34
N PRO A 659 10.69 21.07 -14.86
CA PRO A 659 10.48 21.12 -16.29
C PRO A 659 10.99 22.48 -16.75
N LEU A 660 11.85 22.50 -17.78
CA LEU A 660 12.22 23.75 -18.43
C LEU A 660 10.92 24.51 -18.70
N LYS A 661 10.72 25.64 -18.03
CA LYS A 661 9.64 26.56 -18.38
C LYS A 661 9.85 26.89 -19.85
N THR A 662 9.04 26.30 -20.72
CA THR A 662 8.88 26.77 -22.09
C THR A 662 8.49 28.24 -21.98
N ARG A 663 9.40 29.11 -22.40
CA ARG A 663 9.09 30.53 -22.61
C ARG A 663 8.26 30.68 -23.88
#